data_AF-A0A7V9DAT0-F1
#
_entry.id   AF-A0A7V9DAT0-F1
#
_cell.length_a   1.000
_cell.length_b   1.000
_cell.length_c   1.000
_cell.angle_alpha   90.00
_cell.angle_beta   90.00
_cell.angle_gamma   90.00
#
_symmetry.space_group_name_H-M   'P 1'
#
loop_
_entity.id
_entity.type
_entity.pdbx_description
1 polymer ?
#
loop_
_entity_poly.entity_id
_entity_poly.type
_entity_poly.pdbx_seq_one_letter_code
_entity_poly.pdbx_strand_id
1 'polypeptide(L)'
;MLITTAFAFGQPIPTAEAPANGNTPAAARSGKVVVPPEKLRAITIPKTEISITIDGRLDEEAWSTAAVFKDFYQTSPGDNTAPSRPTEAYVMYDEKHLYIGFKCWDEPDKIRASMAKRDAVFGEDNVRVWLDTYNDQRRAYILGFNPYGIQQDGIYTEGRGADFSVDIVMESKGIIEPWGWSVEVKIPFKSLRYTAGPGKMWGFNVARNIDRFNDEFNMWLPDDRNVSGFLIKHGKITGLDEIKYERTLELIPSITVSQTGRRTRSIPRFILNNPATNPNGDILDPGRFVNFGLKQDIGLNLKYTISPNITLDAAINPDFAEIEADAPVVTANQRFPIFFQEKRPFFLEGNEIFQTVMSIWDSRSIIDPDFAAKVTGKVGKNSFGLLVASDSAPGNFEEDDRNDPSVRPRIDEFLDRNALVAVARVKRDFGAESNVGMFASYRDFAEQKNLVLSVDTRIKLSPTLTTQFQAVGTYGRRCFFDPGFEPLVDPVQAQRNRDICGTGTYNIFGNQTIDQLNRNSTTFNEYRSAGGFGYVANINYYTDKQGFGFDAVGRTRDFRADAGFTRRTNTNSLNAFHRQATANRPQATMIRFSWAQFGGLDHDWSGRTQLARYGQNVVLTFQKSFYVNAEVMVAQEKLYEEEFGLKRTPTRPTGTFFGDPTRSVFRQLYHVNASQNVNKYFNYFGFVRFQNNAFDYFGRRGGLLDPGPGKQLDAELFLEYKPIGAMRISASYRKSRMVRNDNRVRSFDSDIVSLRSTYQFSRFVFTRMRIDYDSTRSSYAGQLLFGWNPSPGTAFYVGYNDNFNYRGYSPYTGQFEPGFERNSRTFFIRASYLFRKSF
;
A
#
# COMPACT_ATOMS: atom_id res chain seq x y z
N MET A 1 -10.03 33.41 -37.57
CA MET A 1 -10.75 33.08 -38.81
C MET A 1 -11.87 32.14 -38.40
N LEU A 2 -13.11 32.63 -38.50
CA LEU A 2 -14.33 31.97 -38.04
C LEU A 2 -14.55 30.63 -38.76
N ILE A 3 -15.17 29.66 -38.07
CA ILE A 3 -16.40 29.00 -38.52
C ILE A 3 -17.12 28.43 -37.28
N THR A 4 -18.40 28.75 -37.25
CA THR A 4 -19.42 28.52 -36.22
C THR A 4 -20.45 27.59 -36.84
N THR A 5 -20.96 26.57 -36.13
CA THR A 5 -22.31 25.98 -36.34
C THR A 5 -22.61 25.05 -35.15
N ALA A 6 -23.47 25.43 -34.19
CA ALA A 6 -24.93 25.51 -34.21
C ALA A 6 -25.62 24.17 -33.89
N PHE A 7 -26.11 24.09 -32.65
CA PHE A 7 -27.12 23.16 -32.18
C PHE A 7 -28.45 23.42 -32.89
N ALA A 8 -29.17 22.37 -33.28
CA ALA A 8 -30.57 22.45 -33.65
C ALA A 8 -31.36 21.29 -33.00
N PHE A 9 -32.31 21.66 -32.15
CA PHE A 9 -33.37 20.81 -31.65
C PHE A 9 -34.42 20.66 -32.77
N GLY A 10 -34.80 19.41 -33.10
CA GLY A 10 -35.93 19.09 -33.98
C GLY A 10 -36.94 18.21 -33.24
N GLN A 11 -38.17 18.72 -33.12
CA GLN A 11 -39.38 18.08 -32.59
C GLN A 11 -40.06 17.16 -33.66
N PRO A 12 -41.12 16.40 -33.33
CA PRO A 12 -41.31 14.99 -33.72
C PRO A 12 -42.05 14.77 -35.05
N ILE A 13 -41.94 13.54 -35.58
CA ILE A 13 -42.73 13.01 -36.70
C ILE A 13 -43.69 11.93 -36.14
N PRO A 14 -44.94 11.80 -36.65
CA PRO A 14 -46.00 11.08 -35.98
C PRO A 14 -46.02 9.56 -36.25
N THR A 15 -46.78 8.92 -35.37
CA THR A 15 -47.11 7.51 -35.16
C THR A 15 -47.50 6.69 -36.39
N ALA A 16 -47.03 5.45 -36.43
CA ALA A 16 -47.71 4.31 -37.06
C ALA A 16 -47.87 3.18 -36.01
N GLU A 17 -49.11 2.84 -35.66
CA GLU A 17 -49.52 1.55 -35.06
C GLU A 17 -49.39 0.45 -36.14
N ALA A 18 -49.17 -0.85 -35.92
CA ALA A 18 -49.46 -1.84 -34.85
C ALA A 18 -48.54 -3.10 -35.12
N PRO A 19 -48.67 -4.28 -34.45
CA PRO A 19 -49.54 -4.68 -33.35
C PRO A 19 -48.82 -5.33 -32.14
N ALA A 20 -49.59 -5.39 -31.05
CA ALA A 20 -49.27 -6.09 -29.82
C ALA A 20 -49.15 -7.62 -30.01
N ASN A 21 -48.10 -8.21 -29.45
CA ASN A 21 -48.16 -9.42 -28.60
C ASN A 21 -46.74 -9.88 -28.25
N GLY A 22 -46.47 -10.04 -26.95
CA GLY A 22 -45.25 -10.68 -26.46
C GLY A 22 -44.84 -10.12 -25.12
N ASN A 23 -45.25 -10.79 -24.04
CA ASN A 23 -44.93 -10.48 -22.65
C ASN A 23 -43.44 -10.18 -22.43
N THR A 24 -43.09 -8.90 -22.27
CA THR A 24 -41.85 -8.49 -21.63
C THR A 24 -42.14 -8.33 -20.13
N PRO A 25 -41.42 -9.02 -19.21
CA PRO A 25 -41.57 -8.74 -17.79
C PRO A 25 -41.24 -7.26 -17.55
N ALA A 26 -42.23 -6.55 -17.03
CA ALA A 26 -42.09 -5.15 -16.64
C ALA A 26 -40.83 -4.98 -15.78
N ALA A 27 -40.05 -3.94 -16.11
CA ALA A 27 -38.92 -3.48 -15.32
C ALA A 27 -39.30 -3.45 -13.84
N ALA A 28 -38.67 -4.32 -13.05
CA ALA A 28 -38.88 -4.37 -11.61
C ALA A 28 -38.50 -3.01 -11.02
N ARG A 29 -39.53 -2.32 -10.51
CA ARG A 29 -39.40 -1.19 -9.60
C ARG A 29 -38.55 -1.63 -8.41
N SER A 30 -37.78 -0.71 -7.83
CA SER A 30 -36.85 -0.89 -6.70
C SER A 30 -37.51 -1.43 -5.42
N GLY A 31 -37.92 -2.69 -5.43
CA GLY A 31 -38.27 -3.46 -4.23
C GLY A 31 -37.02 -4.17 -3.72
N LYS A 32 -36.86 -4.21 -2.39
CA LYS A 32 -35.86 -5.08 -1.74
C LYS A 32 -35.98 -6.48 -2.34
N VAL A 33 -34.87 -7.04 -2.84
CA VAL A 33 -34.84 -8.42 -3.32
C VAL A 33 -35.23 -9.34 -2.17
N VAL A 34 -36.31 -10.09 -2.36
CA VAL A 34 -36.74 -11.10 -1.39
C VAL A 34 -35.84 -12.31 -1.59
N VAL A 35 -34.93 -12.52 -0.64
CA VAL A 35 -34.06 -13.69 -0.64
C VAL A 35 -34.89 -14.90 -0.20
N PRO A 36 -34.88 -16.00 -0.96
CA PRO A 36 -35.57 -17.21 -0.55
C PRO A 36 -35.10 -17.68 0.84
N PRO A 37 -36.00 -18.06 1.77
CA PRO A 37 -35.64 -18.43 3.13
C PRO A 37 -34.58 -19.53 3.24
N GLU A 38 -34.54 -20.45 2.28
CA GLU A 38 -33.55 -21.51 2.16
C GLU A 38 -32.12 -20.99 1.98
N LYS A 39 -31.92 -19.86 1.30
CA LYS A 39 -30.61 -19.22 1.14
C LYS A 39 -30.15 -18.47 2.39
N LEU A 40 -31.07 -18.14 3.30
CA LEU A 40 -30.77 -17.45 4.56
C LEU A 40 -30.42 -18.44 5.69
N ARG A 41 -30.70 -19.73 5.53
CA ARG A 41 -30.33 -20.77 6.49
C ARG A 41 -28.86 -21.15 6.32
N ALA A 42 -28.26 -21.65 7.40
CA ALA A 42 -26.92 -22.21 7.33
C ALA A 42 -26.95 -23.46 6.43
N ILE A 43 -26.05 -23.52 5.45
CA ILE A 43 -25.91 -24.66 4.53
C ILE A 43 -24.93 -25.67 5.13
N THR A 44 -25.37 -26.91 5.32
CA THR A 44 -24.51 -28.01 5.75
C THR A 44 -23.58 -28.39 4.62
N ILE A 45 -22.28 -28.36 4.88
CA ILE A 45 -21.25 -28.81 3.94
C ILE A 45 -21.05 -30.30 4.15
N PRO A 46 -21.24 -31.13 3.11
CA PRO A 46 -21.11 -32.57 3.20
C PRO A 46 -19.64 -33.00 3.31
N LYS A 47 -19.41 -34.05 4.10
CA LYS A 47 -18.12 -34.74 4.18
C LYS A 47 -17.99 -35.74 3.02
N THR A 48 -16.82 -35.84 2.42
CA THR A 48 -16.47 -36.85 1.42
C THR A 48 -15.30 -37.70 1.91
N GLU A 49 -15.32 -38.99 1.56
CA GLU A 49 -14.20 -39.92 1.72
C GLU A 49 -13.57 -40.27 0.35
N ILE A 50 -14.14 -39.74 -0.73
CA ILE A 50 -13.67 -39.95 -2.11
C ILE A 50 -12.56 -38.93 -2.39
N SER A 51 -11.40 -39.42 -2.82
CA SER A 51 -10.28 -38.56 -3.21
C SER A 51 -10.60 -37.81 -4.51
N ILE A 52 -10.28 -36.52 -4.53
CA ILE A 52 -10.48 -35.61 -5.68
C ILE A 52 -9.11 -35.23 -6.23
N THR A 53 -8.97 -35.27 -7.56
CA THR A 53 -7.74 -34.86 -8.25
C THR A 53 -7.95 -33.47 -8.81
N ILE A 54 -7.09 -32.51 -8.43
CA ILE A 54 -7.28 -31.12 -8.84
C ILE A 54 -6.78 -30.92 -10.28
N ASP A 55 -7.64 -31.23 -11.25
CA ASP A 55 -7.36 -31.14 -12.69
C ASP A 55 -8.21 -30.07 -13.40
N GLY A 56 -9.17 -29.47 -12.68
CA GLY A 56 -10.06 -28.41 -13.13
C GLY A 56 -11.41 -28.91 -13.64
N ARG A 57 -11.64 -30.22 -13.73
CA ARG A 57 -12.90 -30.84 -14.17
C ARG A 57 -13.73 -31.23 -12.95
N LEU A 58 -15.03 -30.97 -13.00
CA LEU A 58 -15.97 -31.36 -11.93
C LEU A 58 -16.68 -32.65 -12.33
N ASP A 59 -15.93 -33.73 -12.56
CA ASP A 59 -16.46 -34.99 -13.10
C ASP A 59 -16.35 -36.19 -12.15
N GLU A 60 -15.62 -36.08 -11.04
CA GLU A 60 -15.63 -37.12 -10.01
C GLU A 60 -16.99 -37.23 -9.31
N GLU A 61 -17.33 -38.47 -8.92
CA GLU A 61 -18.59 -38.80 -8.24
C GLU A 61 -18.80 -37.96 -6.96
N ALA A 62 -17.72 -37.61 -6.26
CA ALA A 62 -17.75 -36.78 -5.06
C ALA A 62 -18.50 -35.44 -5.28
N TRP A 63 -18.31 -34.80 -6.44
CA TRP A 63 -18.94 -33.51 -6.76
C TRP A 63 -20.46 -33.58 -6.84
N SER A 64 -21.04 -34.75 -7.12
CA SER A 64 -22.49 -34.95 -7.14
C SER A 64 -23.13 -34.86 -5.74
N THR A 65 -22.34 -35.07 -4.69
CA THR A 65 -22.78 -35.01 -3.30
C THR A 65 -22.50 -33.66 -2.64
N ALA A 66 -21.75 -32.77 -3.29
CA ALA A 66 -21.32 -31.49 -2.74
C ALA A 66 -22.50 -30.53 -2.49
N ALA A 67 -22.33 -29.59 -1.55
CA ALA A 67 -23.27 -28.49 -1.38
C ALA A 67 -23.19 -27.56 -2.60
N VAL A 68 -24.33 -27.34 -3.26
CA VAL A 68 -24.41 -26.53 -4.49
C VAL A 68 -24.99 -25.15 -4.20
N PHE A 69 -24.23 -24.12 -4.53
CA PHE A 69 -24.61 -22.71 -4.45
C PHE A 69 -24.92 -22.21 -5.86
N LYS A 70 -26.16 -21.78 -6.08
CA LYS A 70 -26.69 -21.35 -7.39
C LYS A 70 -27.59 -20.11 -7.26
N ASP A 71 -28.15 -19.66 -8.39
CA ASP A 71 -29.06 -18.50 -8.48
C ASP A 71 -28.43 -17.20 -7.98
N PHE A 72 -27.24 -16.86 -8.48
CA PHE A 72 -26.48 -15.67 -8.08
C PHE A 72 -27.26 -14.39 -8.43
N TYR A 73 -26.88 -13.28 -7.79
CA TYR A 73 -27.39 -11.93 -8.03
C TYR A 73 -26.29 -11.04 -8.58
N GLN A 74 -26.57 -10.29 -9.63
CA GLN A 74 -25.72 -9.21 -10.10
C GLN A 74 -25.78 -8.04 -9.10
N THR A 75 -24.71 -7.87 -8.34
CA THR A 75 -24.57 -6.82 -7.33
C THR A 75 -23.81 -5.59 -7.84
N SER A 76 -23.18 -5.67 -9.02
CA SER A 76 -22.62 -4.54 -9.77
C SER A 76 -22.54 -4.89 -11.26
N PRO A 77 -22.75 -3.94 -12.20
CA PRO A 77 -23.34 -2.63 -11.99
C PRO A 77 -24.83 -2.68 -11.62
N GLY A 78 -25.51 -3.81 -11.84
CA GLY A 78 -26.89 -4.05 -11.41
C GLY A 78 -27.08 -3.93 -9.90
N ASP A 79 -28.32 -3.78 -9.45
CA ASP A 79 -28.68 -3.75 -8.02
C ASP A 79 -29.50 -5.00 -7.70
N ASN A 80 -28.78 -6.09 -7.43
CA ASN A 80 -29.34 -7.40 -7.10
C ASN A 80 -30.25 -7.97 -8.20
N THR A 81 -29.89 -7.73 -9.47
CA THR A 81 -30.61 -8.22 -10.65
C THR A 81 -30.14 -9.61 -11.08
N ALA A 82 -30.77 -10.21 -12.08
CA ALA A 82 -30.29 -11.47 -12.64
C ALA A 82 -28.91 -11.31 -13.31
N PRO A 83 -27.95 -12.22 -13.06
CA PRO A 83 -26.66 -12.27 -13.76
C PRO A 83 -26.78 -12.43 -15.27
N SER A 84 -25.80 -11.93 -16.01
CA SER A 84 -25.72 -12.12 -17.46
C SER A 84 -25.35 -13.55 -17.86
N ARG A 85 -24.66 -14.29 -16.99
CA ARG A 85 -24.22 -15.68 -17.20
C ARG A 85 -24.43 -16.52 -15.94
N PRO A 86 -24.97 -17.75 -16.05
CA PRO A 86 -25.12 -18.66 -14.92
C PRO A 86 -23.77 -19.02 -14.28
N THR A 87 -23.80 -19.27 -12.97
CA THR A 87 -22.65 -19.76 -12.20
C THR A 87 -23.14 -20.67 -11.09
N GLU A 88 -22.42 -21.75 -10.86
CA GLU A 88 -22.60 -22.66 -9.74
C GLU A 88 -21.27 -22.80 -8.98
N ALA A 89 -21.36 -22.87 -7.66
CA ALA A 89 -20.23 -23.24 -6.82
C ALA A 89 -20.57 -24.51 -6.02
N TYR A 90 -19.58 -25.36 -5.84
CA TYR A 90 -19.68 -26.65 -5.19
C TYR A 90 -18.74 -26.66 -3.99
N VAL A 91 -19.22 -27.08 -2.82
CA VAL A 91 -18.40 -27.12 -1.60
C VAL A 91 -18.60 -28.43 -0.87
N MET A 92 -17.50 -29.07 -0.49
CA MET A 92 -17.45 -30.26 0.36
C MET A 92 -16.13 -30.27 1.14
N TYR A 93 -15.96 -31.21 2.06
CA TYR A 93 -14.71 -31.33 2.81
C TYR A 93 -14.36 -32.79 3.10
N ASP A 94 -13.08 -33.07 3.30
CA ASP A 94 -12.60 -34.29 3.96
C ASP A 94 -12.03 -33.93 5.35
N GLU A 95 -11.47 -34.89 6.09
CA GLU A 95 -10.92 -34.62 7.43
C GLU A 95 -9.81 -33.54 7.48
N LYS A 96 -9.17 -33.22 6.35
CA LYS A 96 -7.96 -32.39 6.24
C LYS A 96 -8.06 -31.22 5.24
N HIS A 97 -9.03 -31.23 4.34
CA HIS A 97 -9.14 -30.30 3.22
C HIS A 97 -10.57 -29.82 3.02
N LEU A 98 -10.69 -28.54 2.67
CA LEU A 98 -11.89 -27.97 2.08
C LEU A 98 -11.74 -28.00 0.55
N TYR A 99 -12.78 -28.48 -0.13
CA TYR A 99 -12.85 -28.53 -1.59
C TYR A 99 -13.87 -27.52 -2.10
N ILE A 100 -13.48 -26.74 -3.10
CA ILE A 100 -14.34 -25.76 -3.75
C ILE A 100 -14.24 -25.93 -5.27
N GLY A 101 -15.38 -26.11 -5.92
CA GLY A 101 -15.53 -26.19 -7.36
C GLY A 101 -16.34 -25.02 -7.88
N PHE A 102 -15.99 -24.49 -9.05
CA PHE A 102 -16.79 -23.50 -9.76
C PHE A 102 -17.11 -23.99 -11.17
N LYS A 103 -18.37 -23.82 -11.58
CA LYS A 103 -18.84 -24.05 -12.94
C LYS A 103 -19.41 -22.75 -13.49
N CYS A 104 -18.74 -22.19 -14.48
CA CYS A 104 -19.01 -20.86 -15.00
C CYS A 104 -19.36 -20.94 -16.49
N TRP A 105 -20.65 -20.90 -16.81
CA TRP A 105 -21.10 -20.88 -18.21
C TRP A 105 -20.67 -19.60 -18.90
N ASP A 106 -20.11 -19.73 -20.10
CA ASP A 106 -19.73 -18.59 -20.93
C ASP A 106 -19.43 -18.99 -22.38
N GLU A 107 -19.25 -17.99 -23.23
CA GLU A 107 -18.72 -18.15 -24.59
C GLU A 107 -17.18 -18.19 -24.53
N PRO A 108 -16.53 -19.32 -24.90
CA PRO A 108 -15.10 -19.54 -24.61
C PRO A 108 -14.15 -18.50 -25.22
N ASP A 109 -14.47 -17.98 -26.40
CA ASP A 109 -13.69 -16.96 -27.12
C ASP A 109 -13.75 -15.56 -26.46
N LYS A 110 -14.81 -15.32 -25.67
CA LYS A 110 -15.07 -14.04 -24.98
C LYS A 110 -14.56 -14.03 -23.53
N ILE A 111 -14.15 -15.16 -22.99
CA ILE A 111 -13.54 -15.24 -21.65
C ILE A 111 -12.23 -14.42 -21.66
N ARG A 112 -12.13 -13.49 -20.69
CA ARG A 112 -10.91 -12.71 -20.47
C ARG A 112 -10.12 -13.38 -19.36
N ALA A 113 -8.96 -13.93 -19.67
CA ALA A 113 -8.08 -14.56 -18.68
C ALA A 113 -6.63 -14.56 -19.17
N SER A 114 -5.68 -14.47 -18.25
CA SER A 114 -4.25 -14.52 -18.52
C SER A 114 -3.53 -15.57 -17.67
N MET A 115 -2.42 -16.11 -18.19
CA MET A 115 -1.50 -16.91 -17.40
C MET A 115 -0.59 -15.94 -16.65
N ALA A 116 -1.09 -15.42 -15.53
CA ALA A 116 -0.41 -14.42 -14.74
C ALA A 116 0.32 -15.03 -13.54
N LYS A 117 1.19 -14.23 -12.90
CA LYS A 117 1.66 -14.50 -11.54
C LYS A 117 0.45 -14.52 -10.59
N ARG A 118 0.56 -15.28 -9.50
CA ARG A 118 -0.32 -15.15 -8.32
C ARG A 118 -0.58 -13.67 -7.99
N ASP A 119 -1.82 -13.37 -7.63
CA ASP A 119 -2.33 -12.03 -7.29
C ASP A 119 -2.28 -10.99 -8.42
N ALA A 120 -1.92 -11.38 -9.64
CA ALA A 120 -1.90 -10.47 -10.80
C ALA A 120 -3.10 -10.66 -11.75
N VAL A 121 -4.18 -11.29 -11.28
CA VAL A 121 -5.39 -11.64 -12.05
C VAL A 121 -6.49 -10.57 -11.99
N PHE A 122 -6.10 -9.29 -11.88
CA PHE A 122 -7.03 -8.16 -11.92
C PHE A 122 -7.44 -7.80 -13.36
N GLY A 123 -8.67 -7.29 -13.53
CA GLY A 123 -9.18 -6.83 -14.83
C GLY A 123 -9.41 -7.96 -15.82
N GLU A 124 -9.85 -9.12 -15.33
CA GLU A 124 -10.17 -10.32 -16.10
C GLU A 124 -11.23 -11.15 -15.37
N ASP A 125 -11.85 -12.12 -16.05
CA ASP A 125 -12.85 -12.99 -15.46
C ASP A 125 -12.24 -13.77 -14.29
N ASN A 126 -12.94 -13.83 -13.15
CA ASN A 126 -12.49 -14.56 -11.96
C ASN A 126 -13.67 -14.99 -11.09
N VAL A 127 -13.46 -16.00 -10.25
CA VAL A 127 -14.37 -16.37 -9.16
C VAL A 127 -13.72 -16.05 -7.83
N ARG A 128 -14.53 -15.79 -6.80
CA ARG A 128 -14.06 -15.45 -5.46
C ARG A 128 -14.86 -16.14 -4.37
N VAL A 129 -14.21 -16.41 -3.25
CA VAL A 129 -14.76 -17.00 -2.03
C VAL A 129 -14.36 -16.12 -0.85
N TRP A 130 -15.31 -15.86 0.04
CA TRP A 130 -15.03 -15.29 1.36
C TRP A 130 -15.30 -16.33 2.44
N LEU A 131 -14.29 -16.61 3.26
CA LEU A 131 -14.37 -17.53 4.40
C LEU A 131 -14.12 -16.77 5.71
N ASP A 132 -15.19 -16.45 6.43
CA ASP A 132 -15.14 -15.97 7.81
C ASP A 132 -15.21 -17.18 8.76
N THR A 133 -14.04 -17.78 8.99
CA THR A 133 -13.85 -19.04 9.75
C THR A 133 -14.09 -18.93 11.25
N TYR A 134 -14.30 -17.72 11.75
CA TYR A 134 -14.70 -17.44 13.14
C TYR A 134 -16.17 -17.02 13.25
N ASN A 135 -16.80 -16.70 12.11
CA ASN A 135 -18.14 -16.15 12.02
C ASN A 135 -18.34 -14.91 12.90
N ASP A 136 -17.31 -14.05 12.96
CA ASP A 136 -17.33 -12.82 13.74
C ASP A 136 -17.67 -11.58 12.91
N GLN A 137 -17.82 -11.76 11.59
CA GLN A 137 -18.14 -10.75 10.57
C GLN A 137 -17.10 -9.62 10.51
N ARG A 138 -15.86 -9.88 10.94
CA ARG A 138 -14.79 -8.86 11.01
C ARG A 138 -13.71 -9.09 10.00
N ARG A 139 -13.33 -10.35 9.82
CA ARG A 139 -12.31 -10.76 8.87
C ARG A 139 -12.77 -12.00 8.12
N ALA A 140 -12.41 -12.06 6.86
CA ALA A 140 -12.57 -13.26 6.06
C ALA A 140 -11.32 -13.47 5.23
N TYR A 141 -10.94 -14.73 5.02
CA TYR A 141 -10.09 -15.06 3.89
C TYR A 141 -10.83 -14.69 2.61
N ILE A 142 -10.18 -13.98 1.71
CA ILE A 142 -10.67 -13.77 0.35
C ILE A 142 -9.78 -14.60 -0.58
N LEU A 143 -10.37 -15.54 -1.29
CA LEU A 143 -9.68 -16.43 -2.22
C LEU A 143 -10.29 -16.24 -3.60
N GLY A 144 -9.47 -16.09 -4.62
CA GLY A 144 -9.87 -15.80 -5.99
C GLY A 144 -9.13 -16.68 -6.99
N PHE A 145 -9.81 -17.02 -8.08
CA PHE A 145 -9.25 -17.87 -9.12
C PHE A 145 -9.72 -17.41 -10.49
N ASN A 146 -8.80 -17.26 -11.43
CA ASN A 146 -9.15 -17.00 -12.82
C ASN A 146 -9.43 -18.34 -13.57
N PRO A 147 -9.90 -18.30 -14.84
CA PRO A 147 -10.18 -19.49 -15.64
C PRO A 147 -9.04 -20.48 -15.84
N TYR A 148 -7.78 -20.09 -15.60
CA TYR A 148 -6.62 -20.99 -15.63
C TYR A 148 -6.26 -21.55 -14.23
N GLY A 149 -7.04 -21.21 -13.21
CA GLY A 149 -6.80 -21.57 -11.82
C GLY A 149 -5.68 -20.78 -11.16
N ILE A 150 -5.25 -19.64 -11.75
CA ILE A 150 -4.26 -18.76 -11.11
C ILE A 150 -4.90 -18.13 -9.87
N GLN A 151 -4.17 -18.22 -8.77
CA GLN A 151 -4.64 -17.87 -7.43
C GLN A 151 -4.50 -16.38 -7.15
N GLN A 152 -5.46 -15.84 -6.43
CA GLN A 152 -5.42 -14.55 -5.77
C GLN A 152 -5.90 -14.73 -4.34
N ASP A 153 -5.23 -14.18 -3.35
CA ASP A 153 -5.64 -14.41 -1.97
C ASP A 153 -5.17 -13.36 -0.98
N GLY A 154 -5.88 -13.31 0.15
CA GLY A 154 -5.63 -12.29 1.15
C GLY A 154 -6.62 -12.32 2.30
N ILE A 155 -6.56 -11.26 3.10
CA ILE A 155 -7.47 -11.03 4.23
C ILE A 155 -8.35 -9.82 3.93
N TYR A 156 -9.67 -10.04 3.88
CA TYR A 156 -10.64 -8.96 3.91
C TYR A 156 -10.87 -8.56 5.37
N THR A 157 -10.63 -7.30 5.71
CA THR A 157 -10.96 -6.72 7.01
C THR A 157 -12.09 -5.72 6.86
N GLU A 158 -13.12 -5.86 7.68
CA GLU A 158 -14.26 -4.97 7.63
C GLU A 158 -13.84 -3.51 7.73
N GLY A 159 -14.45 -2.65 6.91
CA GLY A 159 -14.13 -1.22 6.70
C GLY A 159 -12.66 -0.85 6.49
N ARG A 160 -11.79 -1.81 6.16
CA ARG A 160 -10.45 -1.57 5.60
C ARG A 160 -10.35 -2.07 4.16
N GLY A 161 -11.05 -3.16 3.83
CA GLY A 161 -11.02 -3.80 2.51
C GLY A 161 -10.13 -5.04 2.49
N ALA A 162 -9.79 -5.50 1.29
CA ALA A 162 -8.93 -6.66 1.06
C ALA A 162 -7.45 -6.28 1.05
N ASP A 163 -6.65 -7.07 1.75
CA ASP A 163 -5.19 -7.05 1.69
C ASP A 163 -4.70 -8.36 1.06
N PHE A 164 -4.23 -8.28 -0.19
CA PHE A 164 -3.75 -9.42 -0.99
C PHE A 164 -2.23 -9.66 -0.83
N SER A 165 -1.64 -9.22 0.28
CA SER A 165 -0.22 -9.45 0.55
C SER A 165 0.06 -10.78 1.25
N VAL A 166 -0.99 -11.48 1.70
CA VAL A 166 -0.87 -12.76 2.42
C VAL A 166 -1.08 -13.92 1.46
N ASP A 167 -0.06 -14.79 1.36
CA ASP A 167 -0.13 -16.01 0.57
C ASP A 167 -0.54 -17.24 1.41
N ILE A 168 -1.61 -17.90 1.00
CA ILE A 168 -2.21 -19.09 1.59
C ILE A 168 -1.85 -20.31 0.75
N VAL A 169 -1.40 -21.37 1.41
CA VAL A 169 -1.05 -22.61 0.72
C VAL A 169 -2.31 -23.37 0.32
N MET A 170 -2.55 -23.47 -0.98
CA MET A 170 -3.68 -24.19 -1.59
C MET A 170 -3.33 -24.70 -2.98
N GLU A 171 -4.03 -25.73 -3.44
CA GLU A 171 -3.91 -26.27 -4.80
C GLU A 171 -5.14 -25.85 -5.61
N SER A 172 -4.92 -25.45 -6.87
CA SER A 172 -6.00 -25.09 -7.77
C SER A 172 -5.66 -25.42 -9.21
N LYS A 173 -6.69 -25.67 -10.00
CA LYS A 173 -6.58 -25.86 -11.45
C LYS A 173 -7.86 -25.38 -12.12
N GLY A 174 -7.69 -24.63 -13.21
CA GLY A 174 -8.80 -24.18 -14.04
C GLY A 174 -8.64 -24.65 -15.47
N ILE A 175 -9.79 -24.85 -16.14
CA ILE A 175 -9.87 -25.24 -17.54
C ILE A 175 -10.99 -24.46 -18.23
N ILE A 176 -10.71 -24.04 -19.46
CA ILE A 176 -11.71 -23.48 -20.38
C ILE A 176 -12.22 -24.64 -21.23
N GLU A 177 -13.54 -24.77 -21.30
CA GLU A 177 -14.27 -25.84 -22.00
C GLU A 177 -15.23 -25.23 -23.03
N PRO A 178 -15.77 -26.01 -23.99
CA PRO A 178 -16.68 -25.46 -25.01
C PRO A 178 -17.93 -24.76 -24.46
N TRP A 179 -18.37 -25.09 -23.24
CA TRP A 179 -19.55 -24.52 -22.58
C TRP A 179 -19.23 -23.32 -21.66
N GLY A 180 -17.95 -23.01 -21.41
CA GLY A 180 -17.52 -22.02 -20.43
C GLY A 180 -16.18 -22.36 -19.80
N TRP A 181 -16.12 -22.38 -18.48
CA TRP A 181 -14.91 -22.76 -17.74
C TRP A 181 -15.24 -23.27 -16.34
N SER A 182 -14.32 -24.06 -15.78
CA SER A 182 -14.39 -24.55 -14.41
C SER A 182 -13.07 -24.37 -13.69
N VAL A 183 -13.15 -24.32 -12.36
CA VAL A 183 -11.99 -24.34 -11.45
C VAL A 183 -12.27 -25.31 -10.33
N GLU A 184 -11.26 -26.10 -9.98
CA GLU A 184 -11.19 -26.89 -8.77
C GLU A 184 -10.14 -26.33 -7.82
N VAL A 185 -10.44 -26.39 -6.52
CA VAL A 185 -9.60 -25.89 -5.45
C VAL A 185 -9.60 -26.86 -4.28
N LYS A 186 -8.41 -27.12 -3.75
CA LYS A 186 -8.17 -27.88 -2.52
C LYS A 186 -7.40 -27.03 -1.52
N ILE A 187 -8.01 -26.77 -0.38
CA ILE A 187 -7.46 -25.92 0.68
C ILE A 187 -7.23 -26.79 1.92
N PRO A 188 -5.98 -27.08 2.30
CA PRO A 188 -5.69 -27.72 3.58
C PRO A 188 -6.19 -26.87 4.75
N PHE A 189 -6.91 -27.46 5.71
CA PHE A 189 -7.39 -26.71 6.88
C PHE A 189 -6.25 -26.09 7.69
N LYS A 190 -5.07 -26.73 7.70
CA LYS A 190 -3.86 -26.19 8.33
C LYS A 190 -3.33 -24.88 7.72
N SER A 191 -3.74 -24.54 6.49
CA SER A 191 -3.44 -23.25 5.87
C SER A 191 -4.36 -22.13 6.37
N LEU A 192 -5.43 -22.48 7.07
CA LEU A 192 -6.43 -21.56 7.61
C LEU A 192 -6.35 -21.53 9.14
N ARG A 193 -6.75 -20.40 9.72
CA ARG A 193 -7.04 -20.27 11.15
C ARG A 193 -8.55 -20.32 11.32
N TYR A 194 -9.08 -21.18 12.20
CA TYR A 194 -10.51 -21.46 12.20
C TYR A 194 -11.06 -21.97 13.54
N THR A 195 -12.38 -21.84 13.69
CA THR A 195 -13.14 -22.53 14.73
C THR A 195 -13.99 -23.65 14.12
N ALA A 196 -13.89 -24.86 14.64
CA ALA A 196 -14.64 -26.02 14.16
C ALA A 196 -15.24 -26.82 15.34
N GLY A 197 -16.10 -27.78 15.03
CA GLY A 197 -16.80 -28.63 15.98
C GLY A 197 -18.28 -28.28 16.15
N PRO A 198 -19.03 -29.11 16.92
CA PRO A 198 -20.48 -29.06 16.96
C PRO A 198 -21.06 -27.67 17.22
N GLY A 199 -21.97 -27.23 16.34
CA GLY A 199 -22.67 -25.95 16.45
C GLY A 199 -21.83 -24.73 16.05
N LYS A 200 -20.62 -24.91 15.54
CA LYS A 200 -19.84 -23.83 14.92
C LYS A 200 -20.30 -23.61 13.49
N MET A 201 -20.34 -22.34 13.09
CA MET A 201 -20.68 -21.92 11.73
C MET A 201 -19.56 -21.04 11.21
N TRP A 202 -19.36 -21.01 9.89
CA TRP A 202 -18.52 -20.02 9.22
C TRP A 202 -19.39 -19.06 8.42
N GLY A 203 -18.97 -17.80 8.34
CA GLY A 203 -19.51 -16.87 7.34
C GLY A 203 -18.97 -17.24 5.96
N PHE A 204 -19.85 -17.28 4.96
CA PHE A 204 -19.52 -17.76 3.63
C PHE A 204 -20.22 -16.96 2.56
N ASN A 205 -19.49 -16.62 1.51
CA ASN A 205 -20.06 -16.12 0.27
C ASN A 205 -19.16 -16.45 -0.90
N VAL A 206 -19.76 -16.53 -2.09
CA VAL A 206 -19.04 -16.79 -3.35
C VAL A 206 -19.52 -15.84 -4.41
N ALA A 207 -18.62 -15.52 -5.35
CA ALA A 207 -18.89 -14.58 -6.42
C ALA A 207 -18.20 -14.97 -7.72
N ARG A 208 -18.71 -14.42 -8.82
CA ARG A 208 -18.05 -14.38 -10.12
C ARG A 208 -17.97 -12.94 -10.60
N ASN A 209 -16.82 -12.58 -11.14
CA ASN A 209 -16.59 -11.34 -11.85
C ASN A 209 -16.47 -11.63 -13.36
N ILE A 210 -17.15 -10.83 -14.17
CA ILE A 210 -17.15 -10.91 -15.64
C ILE A 210 -16.72 -9.53 -16.18
N ASP A 211 -15.43 -9.41 -16.51
CA ASP A 211 -14.81 -8.11 -16.80
C ASP A 211 -15.43 -7.43 -18.04
N ARG A 212 -15.79 -8.22 -19.07
CA ARG A 212 -16.32 -7.67 -20.33
C ARG A 212 -17.72 -7.03 -20.24
N PHE A 213 -18.46 -7.24 -19.15
CA PHE A 213 -19.80 -6.67 -18.94
C PHE A 213 -19.79 -5.55 -17.89
N ASN A 214 -18.85 -4.59 -18.05
CA ASN A 214 -18.66 -3.47 -17.13
C ASN A 214 -18.23 -3.92 -15.74
N ASP A 215 -17.30 -4.87 -15.67
CA ASP A 215 -16.86 -5.46 -14.41
C ASP A 215 -18.04 -6.04 -13.60
N GLU A 216 -18.90 -6.78 -14.30
CA GLU A 216 -20.11 -7.37 -13.71
C GLU A 216 -19.70 -8.27 -12.54
N PHE A 217 -20.32 -8.05 -11.39
CA PHE A 217 -20.03 -8.75 -10.16
C PHE A 217 -21.29 -9.46 -9.67
N ASN A 218 -21.22 -10.78 -9.64
CA ASN A 218 -22.33 -11.67 -9.32
C ASN A 218 -22.03 -12.39 -8.00
N MET A 219 -22.91 -12.30 -7.00
CA MET A 219 -22.73 -12.89 -5.67
C MET A 219 -23.85 -13.88 -5.35
N TRP A 220 -23.56 -14.92 -4.56
CA TRP A 220 -24.58 -15.91 -4.19
C TRP A 220 -25.72 -15.32 -3.35
N LEU A 221 -25.38 -14.42 -2.41
CA LEU A 221 -26.33 -13.60 -1.68
C LEU A 221 -26.33 -12.15 -2.18
N PRO A 222 -27.48 -11.45 -2.10
CA PRO A 222 -27.56 -10.06 -2.52
C PRO A 222 -26.77 -9.14 -1.58
N ASP A 223 -26.43 -7.97 -2.11
CA ASP A 223 -25.75 -6.90 -1.41
C ASP A 223 -26.69 -5.70 -1.20
N ASP A 224 -27.12 -5.46 0.04
CA ASP A 224 -27.82 -4.21 0.38
C ASP A 224 -26.79 -3.09 0.56
N ARG A 225 -26.74 -2.20 -0.44
CA ARG A 225 -25.85 -1.04 -0.51
C ARG A 225 -26.20 0.07 0.49
N ASN A 226 -27.33 -0.03 1.20
CA ASN A 226 -27.72 0.85 2.31
C ASN A 226 -27.32 0.28 3.68
N VAL A 227 -26.60 -0.84 3.71
CA VAL A 227 -26.00 -1.39 4.91
C VAL A 227 -24.48 -1.30 4.76
N SER A 228 -23.86 -0.49 5.62
CA SER A 228 -22.42 -0.45 5.85
C SER A 228 -21.96 -1.79 6.42
N GLY A 229 -20.85 -2.31 5.92
CA GLY A 229 -20.37 -3.66 6.19
C GLY A 229 -20.76 -4.63 5.06
N PHE A 230 -19.82 -5.48 4.69
CA PHE A 230 -19.89 -6.48 3.62
C PHE A 230 -20.08 -7.89 4.21
N LEU A 231 -19.26 -8.29 5.19
CA LEU A 231 -19.26 -9.63 5.79
C LEU A 231 -20.54 -9.94 6.57
N ILE A 232 -21.22 -8.92 7.12
CA ILE A 232 -22.47 -9.10 7.86
C ILE A 232 -23.60 -9.66 6.99
N LYS A 233 -23.56 -9.40 5.69
CA LYS A 233 -24.55 -9.86 4.70
C LYS A 233 -24.25 -11.25 4.14
N HIS A 234 -23.13 -11.86 4.54
CA HIS A 234 -22.74 -13.18 4.06
C HIS A 234 -23.57 -14.28 4.72
N GLY A 235 -23.74 -15.38 3.97
CA GLY A 235 -24.48 -16.55 4.42
C GLY A 235 -23.66 -17.33 5.42
N LYS A 236 -24.23 -18.44 5.89
CA LYS A 236 -23.58 -19.29 6.89
C LYS A 236 -23.43 -20.70 6.33
N ILE A 237 -22.30 -21.32 6.63
CA ILE A 237 -22.07 -22.75 6.39
C ILE A 237 -21.82 -23.46 7.73
N THR A 238 -22.20 -24.74 7.78
CA THR A 238 -22.12 -25.61 8.98
C THR A 238 -21.74 -27.04 8.57
N GLY A 239 -21.66 -27.96 9.53
CA GLY A 239 -21.38 -29.39 9.27
C GLY A 239 -19.90 -29.75 9.20
N LEU A 240 -19.01 -28.79 9.49
CA LEU A 240 -17.55 -28.94 9.53
C LEU A 240 -17.07 -29.49 10.89
N ASP A 241 -17.77 -30.49 11.42
CA ASP A 241 -17.57 -30.99 12.78
C ASP A 241 -16.42 -32.00 12.87
N GLU A 242 -16.11 -32.70 11.77
CA GLU A 242 -15.12 -33.78 11.70
C GLU A 242 -13.75 -33.34 11.17
N ILE A 243 -13.44 -32.03 11.21
CA ILE A 243 -12.12 -31.54 10.81
C ILE A 243 -11.06 -31.98 11.83
N LYS A 244 -10.01 -32.65 11.36
CA LYS A 244 -8.85 -33.00 12.19
C LYS A 244 -7.87 -31.83 12.24
N TYR A 245 -7.63 -31.35 13.46
CA TYR A 245 -6.59 -30.35 13.71
C TYR A 245 -5.19 -30.99 13.65
N GLU A 246 -4.30 -30.38 12.88
CA GLU A 246 -2.88 -30.74 12.82
C GLU A 246 -2.03 -29.58 13.35
N ARG A 247 -1.12 -29.84 14.29
CA ARG A 247 -0.07 -28.88 14.63
C ARG A 247 0.94 -28.88 13.51
N THR A 248 1.32 -27.71 13.02
CA THR A 248 2.26 -27.60 11.89
C THR A 248 3.52 -26.87 12.33
N LEU A 249 4.68 -27.46 12.02
CA LEU A 249 5.98 -26.81 12.06
C LEU A 249 6.45 -26.60 10.62
N GLU A 250 6.78 -25.36 10.31
CA GLU A 250 7.37 -24.93 9.04
C GLU A 250 8.75 -24.35 9.31
N LEU A 251 9.73 -24.81 8.55
CA LEU A 251 11.09 -24.30 8.54
C LEU A 251 11.41 -23.88 7.11
N ILE A 252 11.85 -22.64 6.94
CA ILE A 252 12.20 -22.06 5.65
C ILE A 252 13.63 -21.54 5.76
N PRO A 253 14.64 -22.42 5.60
CA PRO A 253 16.00 -21.96 5.37
C PRO A 253 16.08 -21.18 4.06
N SER A 254 16.89 -20.13 4.07
CA SER A 254 17.19 -19.32 2.90
C SER A 254 18.69 -19.10 2.75
N ILE A 255 19.15 -19.08 1.52
CA ILE A 255 20.50 -18.68 1.16
C ILE A 255 20.43 -17.65 0.05
N THR A 256 21.17 -16.57 0.23
CA THR A 256 21.38 -15.54 -0.78
C THR A 256 22.87 -15.37 -1.01
N VAL A 257 23.29 -15.54 -2.26
CA VAL A 257 24.65 -15.28 -2.71
C VAL A 257 24.58 -14.08 -3.63
N SER A 258 25.32 -13.02 -3.31
CA SER A 258 25.33 -11.81 -4.10
C SER A 258 26.73 -11.27 -4.33
N GLN A 259 26.90 -10.63 -5.49
CA GLN A 259 28.07 -9.80 -5.77
C GLN A 259 27.57 -8.41 -6.13
N THR A 260 27.99 -7.44 -5.32
CA THR A 260 27.65 -6.03 -5.52
C THR A 260 28.90 -5.29 -5.97
N GLY A 261 28.75 -4.46 -6.99
CA GLY A 261 29.72 -3.43 -7.33
C GLY A 261 29.09 -2.07 -7.13
N ARG A 262 29.81 -1.14 -6.49
CA ARG A 262 29.36 0.24 -6.33
C ARG A 262 30.49 1.20 -6.60
N ARG A 263 30.14 2.38 -7.06
CA ARG A 263 31.03 3.52 -7.03
C ARG A 263 31.23 3.92 -5.57
N THR A 264 32.47 4.04 -5.15
CA THR A 264 32.92 4.44 -3.82
C THR A 264 33.87 5.62 -3.93
N ARG A 265 34.17 6.28 -2.81
CA ARG A 265 35.17 7.35 -2.77
C ARG A 265 36.55 6.79 -3.08
N SER A 266 37.32 7.50 -3.91
CA SER A 266 38.75 7.22 -4.09
C SER A 266 39.61 8.03 -3.12
N ILE A 267 39.09 9.18 -2.68
CA ILE A 267 39.77 10.10 -1.77
C ILE A 267 38.99 10.19 -0.47
N PRO A 268 39.60 9.91 0.70
CA PRO A 268 38.93 10.02 1.99
C PRO A 268 38.35 11.42 2.23
N ARG A 269 37.14 11.47 2.82
CA ARG A 269 36.38 12.72 3.01
C ARG A 269 37.11 13.72 3.89
N PHE A 270 37.87 13.27 4.88
CA PHE A 270 38.70 14.15 5.70
C PHE A 270 39.80 14.87 4.91
N ILE A 271 40.29 14.34 3.79
CA ILE A 271 41.27 15.04 2.92
C ILE A 271 40.55 16.08 2.07
N LEU A 272 39.39 15.72 1.50
CA LEU A 272 38.58 16.62 0.67
C LEU A 272 38.05 17.82 1.46
N ASN A 273 37.70 17.61 2.73
CA ASN A 273 37.09 18.61 3.60
C ASN A 273 38.10 19.35 4.49
N ASN A 274 39.39 19.00 4.46
CA ASN A 274 40.40 19.65 5.28
C ASN A 274 40.95 20.88 4.53
N PRO A 275 40.77 22.11 5.05
CA PRO A 275 41.27 23.32 4.41
C PRO A 275 42.79 23.36 4.28
N ALA A 276 43.53 22.58 5.06
CA ALA A 276 44.98 22.48 4.93
C ALA A 276 45.42 21.65 3.71
N THR A 277 44.60 20.68 3.27
CA THR A 277 44.91 19.80 2.13
C THR A 277 44.11 20.16 0.88
N ASN A 278 42.94 20.80 1.02
CA ASN A 278 42.10 21.24 -0.09
C ASN A 278 41.56 22.68 0.15
N PRO A 279 42.44 23.69 0.27
CA PRO A 279 42.08 25.05 0.67
C PRO A 279 41.05 25.73 -0.25
N ASN A 280 41.04 25.37 -1.54
CA ASN A 280 40.19 25.98 -2.56
C ASN A 280 39.07 25.04 -3.04
N GLY A 281 39.03 23.79 -2.57
CA GLY A 281 38.08 22.79 -3.08
C GLY A 281 38.45 22.20 -4.46
N ASP A 282 39.65 22.48 -4.98
CA ASP A 282 40.08 22.06 -6.32
C ASP A 282 40.33 20.55 -6.44
N ILE A 283 40.59 19.86 -5.32
CA ILE A 283 40.74 18.40 -5.30
C ILE A 283 39.35 17.78 -5.37
N LEU A 284 39.04 17.18 -6.53
CA LEU A 284 37.80 16.47 -6.78
C LEU A 284 38.05 14.96 -6.69
N ASP A 285 37.17 14.25 -6.00
CA ASP A 285 37.22 12.79 -5.94
C ASP A 285 36.60 12.20 -7.21
N PRO A 286 37.38 11.60 -8.14
CA PRO A 286 36.82 11.00 -9.34
C PRO A 286 35.91 9.81 -9.03
N GLY A 287 35.92 9.30 -7.79
CA GLY A 287 35.30 8.06 -7.39
C GLY A 287 35.99 6.86 -8.05
N ARG A 288 35.70 5.67 -7.55
CA ARG A 288 36.14 4.41 -8.17
C ARG A 288 35.04 3.37 -8.07
N PHE A 289 34.88 2.59 -9.14
CA PHE A 289 33.94 1.47 -9.11
C PHE A 289 34.62 0.24 -8.48
N VAL A 290 34.17 -0.16 -7.31
CA VAL A 290 34.70 -1.31 -6.57
C VAL A 290 33.72 -2.46 -6.68
N ASN A 291 34.22 -3.63 -7.07
CA ASN A 291 33.48 -4.87 -6.93
C ASN A 291 33.80 -5.45 -5.57
N PHE A 292 32.79 -5.54 -4.71
CA PHE A 292 32.95 -6.18 -3.41
C PHE A 292 33.07 -7.69 -3.59
N GLY A 293 33.65 -8.33 -2.57
CA GLY A 293 33.72 -9.79 -2.49
C GLY A 293 32.32 -10.41 -2.53
N LEU A 294 32.29 -11.72 -2.79
CA LEU A 294 31.05 -12.48 -2.75
C LEU A 294 30.45 -12.41 -1.34
N LYS A 295 29.21 -11.93 -1.21
CA LYS A 295 28.45 -11.93 0.04
C LYS A 295 27.58 -13.17 0.10
N GLN A 296 27.58 -13.84 1.25
CA GLN A 296 26.78 -15.02 1.54
C GLN A 296 25.91 -14.73 2.76
N ASP A 297 24.60 -14.70 2.55
CA ASP A 297 23.62 -14.48 3.60
C ASP A 297 22.83 -15.77 3.80
N ILE A 298 22.86 -16.32 5.02
CA ILE A 298 22.08 -17.51 5.40
C ILE A 298 21.05 -17.07 6.44
N GLY A 299 19.80 -17.44 6.19
CA GLY A 299 18.67 -17.15 7.07
C GLY A 299 17.83 -18.38 7.37
N LEU A 300 17.05 -18.31 8.44
CA LEU A 300 16.08 -19.33 8.80
C LEU A 300 14.82 -18.67 9.33
N ASN A 301 13.70 -18.95 8.67
CA ASN A 301 12.38 -18.63 9.21
C ASN A 301 11.73 -19.90 9.76
N LEU A 302 11.03 -19.75 10.87
CA LEU A 302 10.27 -20.79 11.56
C LEU A 302 8.84 -20.29 11.75
N LYS A 303 7.88 -21.18 11.50
CA LYS A 303 6.48 -20.95 11.83
C LYS A 303 5.91 -22.18 12.51
N TYR A 304 5.23 -21.96 13.63
CA TYR A 304 4.68 -23.01 14.46
C TYR A 304 3.25 -22.70 14.89
N THR A 305 2.32 -23.57 14.50
CA THR A 305 0.90 -23.46 14.87
C THR A 305 0.68 -24.08 16.25
N ILE A 306 0.58 -23.25 17.28
CA ILE A 306 0.39 -23.67 18.69
C ILE A 306 -1.02 -24.24 18.87
N SER A 307 -2.02 -23.58 18.29
CA SER A 307 -3.43 -23.99 18.21
C SER A 307 -4.03 -23.52 16.88
N PRO A 308 -5.24 -23.94 16.47
CA PRO A 308 -5.87 -23.44 15.23
C PRO A 308 -5.95 -21.91 15.12
N ASN A 309 -5.87 -21.22 16.26
CA ASN A 309 -6.08 -19.78 16.34
C ASN A 309 -4.85 -19.02 16.87
N ILE A 310 -3.72 -19.69 17.11
CA ILE A 310 -2.48 -19.07 17.65
C ILE A 310 -1.27 -19.59 16.88
N THR A 311 -0.49 -18.67 16.34
CA THR A 311 0.71 -18.93 15.55
C THR A 311 1.90 -18.18 16.13
N LEU A 312 3.04 -18.88 16.21
CA LEU A 312 4.36 -18.32 16.49
C LEU A 312 5.17 -18.29 15.19
N ASP A 313 5.65 -17.11 14.83
CA ASP A 313 6.60 -16.88 13.74
C ASP A 313 7.94 -16.43 14.36
N ALA A 314 9.05 -16.97 13.88
CA ALA A 314 10.39 -16.56 14.28
C ALA A 314 11.32 -16.53 13.07
N ALA A 315 12.32 -15.67 13.11
CA ALA A 315 13.28 -15.49 12.05
C ALA A 315 14.66 -15.20 12.64
N ILE A 316 15.68 -15.83 12.06
CA ILE A 316 17.10 -15.58 12.35
C ILE A 316 17.74 -15.17 11.04
N ASN A 317 18.39 -14.01 11.04
CA ASN A 317 18.91 -13.34 9.85
C ASN A 317 17.93 -13.43 8.66
N PRO A 318 16.66 -13.02 8.86
CA PRO A 318 15.67 -13.08 7.79
C PRO A 318 16.18 -12.35 6.55
N ASP A 319 16.11 -13.03 5.40
CA ASP A 319 16.45 -12.41 4.14
C ASP A 319 15.38 -11.37 3.73
N PHE A 320 15.67 -10.13 4.10
CA PHE A 320 14.89 -8.94 3.82
C PHE A 320 15.41 -8.14 2.63
N ALA A 321 16.37 -8.67 1.88
CA ALA A 321 16.71 -8.11 0.58
C ALA A 321 15.45 -8.17 -0.30
N GLU A 322 14.99 -7.00 -0.73
CA GLU A 322 13.86 -6.92 -1.64
C GLU A 322 14.25 -7.57 -2.97
N ILE A 323 13.48 -8.57 -3.40
CA ILE A 323 13.62 -9.17 -4.74
C ILE A 323 13.34 -8.11 -5.83
N GLU A 324 12.54 -7.09 -5.50
CA GLU A 324 12.14 -6.02 -6.39
C GLU A 324 12.28 -4.67 -5.69
N ALA A 325 13.12 -3.79 -6.24
CA ALA A 325 13.25 -2.44 -5.71
C ALA A 325 11.94 -1.66 -5.81
N ASP A 326 11.77 -0.72 -4.90
CA ASP A 326 10.64 0.20 -4.91
C ASP A 326 10.57 1.04 -6.18
N ALA A 327 9.36 1.44 -6.54
CA ALA A 327 9.16 2.25 -7.73
C ALA A 327 9.71 3.67 -7.54
N PRO A 328 10.31 4.27 -8.58
CA PRO A 328 10.72 5.65 -8.51
C PRO A 328 9.49 6.52 -8.35
N VAL A 329 9.61 7.46 -7.43
CA VAL A 329 8.56 8.42 -7.09
C VAL A 329 9.16 9.80 -7.21
N VAL A 330 8.39 10.76 -7.72
CA VAL A 330 8.84 12.15 -7.81
C VAL A 330 9.06 12.67 -6.39
N THR A 331 10.31 12.78 -5.95
CA THR A 331 10.68 13.29 -4.62
C THR A 331 10.87 14.80 -4.61
N ALA A 332 10.88 15.46 -5.77
CA ALA A 332 11.04 16.89 -5.88
C ALA A 332 9.92 17.64 -5.14
N ASN A 333 10.29 18.67 -4.39
CA ASN A 333 9.36 19.55 -3.68
C ASN A 333 8.42 18.83 -2.68
N GLN A 334 8.83 17.67 -2.15
CA GLN A 334 8.11 16.99 -1.06
C GLN A 334 8.56 17.51 0.31
N ARG A 335 7.65 17.62 1.28
CA ARG A 335 7.94 18.07 2.66
C ARG A 335 7.97 16.96 3.70
N PHE A 336 7.64 15.73 3.32
CA PHE A 336 7.49 14.62 4.26
C PHE A 336 8.05 13.33 3.66
N PRO A 337 8.48 12.37 4.50
CA PRO A 337 8.91 11.05 4.03
C PRO A 337 7.83 10.36 3.20
N ILE A 338 8.26 9.45 2.33
CA ILE A 338 7.38 8.64 1.49
C ILE A 338 7.14 7.31 2.19
N PHE A 339 5.88 6.88 2.20
CA PHE A 339 5.49 5.57 2.70
C PHE A 339 5.65 4.53 1.58
N PHE A 340 6.31 3.42 1.89
CA PHE A 340 6.43 2.28 0.98
C PHE A 340 5.70 1.08 1.57
N GLN A 341 5.16 0.21 0.71
CA GLN A 341 4.42 -0.97 1.15
C GLN A 341 5.38 -2.06 1.63
N GLU A 342 5.06 -2.74 2.74
CA GLU A 342 5.79 -3.92 3.19
C GLU A 342 5.69 -5.05 2.16
N LYS A 343 6.79 -5.78 1.92
CA LYS A 343 6.87 -6.91 0.98
C LYS A 343 7.48 -8.17 1.61
N ARG A 344 7.98 -8.07 2.84
CA ARG A 344 8.71 -9.16 3.51
C ARG A 344 7.73 -10.12 4.18
N PRO A 345 7.70 -11.42 3.82
CA PRO A 345 6.68 -12.37 4.30
C PRO A 345 6.51 -12.43 5.82
N PHE A 346 7.61 -12.34 6.58
CA PHE A 346 7.57 -12.33 8.05
C PHE A 346 6.69 -11.20 8.62
N PHE A 347 6.67 -10.02 8.00
CA PHE A 347 5.89 -8.88 8.47
C PHE A 347 4.48 -8.82 7.88
N LEU A 348 4.20 -9.50 6.77
CA LEU A 348 2.90 -9.49 6.11
C LEU A 348 1.86 -10.33 6.86
N GLU A 349 2.22 -11.54 7.27
CA GLU A 349 1.26 -12.41 7.96
C GLU A 349 0.88 -11.84 9.33
N GLY A 350 -0.41 -11.72 9.64
CA GLY A 350 -0.86 -11.20 10.93
C GLY A 350 -0.63 -9.70 11.14
N ASN A 351 -0.15 -8.96 10.12
CA ASN A 351 0.07 -7.51 10.18
C ASN A 351 -1.23 -6.77 10.53
N GLU A 352 -2.37 -7.28 10.03
CA GLU A 352 -3.68 -6.69 10.23
C GLU A 352 -4.08 -6.57 11.71
N ILE A 353 -3.45 -7.37 12.59
CA ILE A 353 -3.62 -7.27 14.04
C ILE A 353 -2.97 -6.00 14.57
N PHE A 354 -1.76 -5.65 14.10
CA PHE A 354 -0.98 -4.51 14.59
C PHE A 354 -1.48 -3.16 14.06
N GLN A 355 -2.24 -3.16 12.97
CA GLN A 355 -2.69 -1.92 12.35
C GLN A 355 -3.73 -1.16 13.20
N THR A 356 -3.55 0.15 13.27
CA THR A 356 -4.46 1.14 13.90
C THR A 356 -4.93 2.17 12.87
N VAL A 357 -5.76 3.15 13.27
CA VAL A 357 -6.26 4.19 12.35
C VAL A 357 -5.16 5.20 12.02
N MET A 358 -4.46 5.68 13.03
CA MET A 358 -3.20 6.42 12.91
C MET A 358 -2.06 5.43 12.67
N SER A 359 -1.18 5.69 11.71
CA SER A 359 -0.02 4.83 11.38
C SER A 359 1.10 4.91 12.44
N ILE A 360 0.86 4.36 13.63
CA ILE A 360 1.84 4.27 14.73
C ILE A 360 2.65 2.96 14.70
N TRP A 361 2.41 2.13 13.70
CA TRP A 361 3.16 0.92 13.37
C TRP A 361 3.52 0.93 11.88
N ASP A 362 4.79 0.71 11.58
CA ASP A 362 5.36 0.55 10.25
C ASP A 362 6.50 -0.46 10.35
N SER A 363 6.29 -1.66 9.81
CA SER A 363 7.29 -2.73 9.87
C SER A 363 8.58 -2.40 9.12
N ARG A 364 8.55 -1.44 8.18
CA ARG A 364 9.77 -0.94 7.49
C ARG A 364 10.69 -0.12 8.41
N SER A 365 10.24 0.20 9.62
CA SER A 365 11.13 0.75 10.67
C SER A 365 12.14 -0.27 11.21
N ILE A 366 11.90 -1.58 11.00
CA ILE A 366 12.85 -2.66 11.24
C ILE A 366 13.51 -2.98 9.90
N ILE A 367 14.77 -2.59 9.72
CA ILE A 367 15.43 -2.59 8.40
C ILE A 367 16.17 -3.90 8.17
N ASP A 368 17.09 -4.27 9.07
CA ASP A 368 18.01 -5.40 8.95
C ASP A 368 18.14 -6.13 10.30
N PRO A 369 17.15 -6.94 10.72
CA PRO A 369 17.21 -7.62 11.99
C PRO A 369 17.98 -8.94 11.93
N ASP A 370 18.80 -9.14 12.94
CA ASP A 370 19.49 -10.40 13.18
C ASP A 370 18.53 -11.45 13.73
N PHE A 371 17.48 -11.00 14.44
CA PHE A 371 16.44 -11.84 15.01
C PHE A 371 15.10 -11.10 15.07
N ALA A 372 14.01 -11.82 14.75
CA ALA A 372 12.66 -11.36 15.00
C ALA A 372 11.75 -12.52 15.43
N ALA A 373 10.83 -12.25 16.35
CA ALA A 373 9.81 -13.21 16.78
C ALA A 373 8.47 -12.51 16.93
N LYS A 374 7.41 -13.23 16.61
CA LYS A 374 6.04 -12.71 16.63
C LYS A 374 5.08 -13.83 17.01
N VAL A 375 4.17 -13.55 17.94
CA VAL A 375 3.04 -14.42 18.27
C VAL A 375 1.77 -13.67 17.95
N THR A 376 0.89 -14.29 17.16
CA THR A 376 -0.40 -13.73 16.81
C THR A 376 -1.52 -14.74 17.03
N GLY A 377 -2.68 -14.27 17.45
CA GLY A 377 -3.82 -15.16 17.58
C GLY A 377 -5.14 -14.51 17.94
N LYS A 378 -6.18 -15.34 18.00
CA LYS A 378 -7.51 -14.96 18.45
C LYS A 378 -8.08 -16.03 19.39
N VAL A 379 -8.51 -15.62 20.58
CA VAL A 379 -9.18 -16.49 21.55
C VAL A 379 -10.50 -15.86 21.97
N GLY A 380 -11.60 -16.50 21.57
CA GLY A 380 -12.94 -15.95 21.74
C GLY A 380 -13.07 -14.58 21.09
N LYS A 381 -13.41 -13.56 21.89
CA LYS A 381 -13.57 -12.17 21.43
C LYS A 381 -12.27 -11.37 21.41
N ASN A 382 -11.13 -11.94 21.82
CA ASN A 382 -9.87 -11.21 21.96
C ASN A 382 -8.90 -11.63 20.86
N SER A 383 -8.45 -10.68 20.06
CA SER A 383 -7.32 -10.84 19.13
C SER A 383 -6.09 -10.19 19.74
N PHE A 384 -4.92 -10.79 19.56
CA PHE A 384 -3.67 -10.26 20.13
C PHE A 384 -2.48 -10.51 19.22
N GLY A 385 -1.48 -9.66 19.35
CA GLY A 385 -0.20 -9.76 18.67
C GLY A 385 0.91 -9.25 19.57
N LEU A 386 2.03 -9.97 19.62
CA LEU A 386 3.27 -9.54 20.24
C LEU A 386 4.38 -9.75 19.21
N LEU A 387 5.22 -8.74 18.99
CA LEU A 387 6.37 -8.78 18.10
C LEU A 387 7.58 -8.21 18.84
N VAL A 388 8.73 -8.86 18.70
CA VAL A 388 10.03 -8.37 19.17
C VAL A 388 11.05 -8.59 18.06
N ALA A 389 11.91 -7.60 17.81
CA ALA A 389 12.99 -7.67 16.86
C ALA A 389 14.25 -6.96 17.39
N SER A 390 15.41 -7.47 16.97
CA SER A 390 16.72 -6.85 17.16
C SER A 390 17.24 -6.43 15.79
N ASP A 391 17.27 -5.12 15.52
CA ASP A 391 17.62 -4.52 14.24
C ASP A 391 19.06 -3.96 14.27
N SER A 392 19.96 -4.50 13.44
CA SER A 392 21.36 -4.06 13.40
C SER A 392 21.59 -2.87 12.47
N ALA A 393 20.64 -2.56 11.57
CA ALA A 393 20.79 -1.48 10.60
C ALA A 393 21.18 -0.12 11.19
N PRO A 394 20.62 0.36 12.33
CA PRO A 394 20.98 1.67 12.87
C PRO A 394 22.43 1.77 13.36
N GLY A 395 23.08 0.64 13.68
CA GLY A 395 24.48 0.57 14.08
C GLY A 395 25.43 0.07 12.98
N ASN A 396 24.91 -0.23 11.80
CA ASN A 396 25.68 -0.79 10.69
C ASN A 396 26.22 0.31 9.76
N PHE A 397 27.45 0.77 10.02
CA PHE A 397 28.14 1.79 9.23
C PHE A 397 29.12 1.19 8.21
N GLU A 398 29.27 1.86 7.07
CA GLU A 398 30.21 1.47 6.01
C GLU A 398 31.67 1.55 6.47
N GLU A 399 32.55 0.77 5.85
CA GLU A 399 33.98 0.70 6.21
C GLU A 399 34.69 2.07 6.04
N ASP A 400 34.29 2.86 5.04
CA ASP A 400 34.78 4.22 4.85
C ASP A 400 34.42 5.12 6.05
N ASP A 401 33.18 5.05 6.54
CA ASP A 401 32.72 5.81 7.71
C ASP A 401 33.40 5.33 9.01
N ARG A 402 33.62 4.01 9.14
CA ARG A 402 34.34 3.41 10.27
C ARG A 402 35.80 3.85 10.35
N ASN A 403 36.42 4.15 9.21
CA ASN A 403 37.83 4.52 9.10
C ASN A 403 38.05 6.02 8.94
N ASP A 404 37.01 6.83 8.78
CA ASP A 404 37.12 8.29 8.66
C ASP A 404 37.28 8.94 10.06
N PRO A 405 38.44 9.53 10.39
CA PRO A 405 38.68 10.16 11.70
C PRO A 405 37.75 11.35 12.00
N SER A 406 37.14 11.96 10.98
CA SER A 406 36.19 13.07 11.12
C SER A 406 34.76 12.62 11.46
N VAL A 407 34.42 11.37 11.14
CA VAL A 407 33.11 10.75 11.39
C VAL A 407 33.16 9.85 12.61
N ARG A 408 34.26 9.11 12.77
CA ARG A 408 34.44 8.04 13.76
C ARG A 408 34.00 8.42 15.19
N PRO A 409 34.45 9.53 15.80
CA PRO A 409 34.06 9.87 17.17
C PRO A 409 32.55 10.06 17.39
N ARG A 410 31.79 10.34 16.32
CA ARG A 410 30.34 10.58 16.38
C ARG A 410 29.51 9.33 16.17
N ILE A 411 30.11 8.30 15.57
CA ILE A 411 29.43 7.03 15.31
C ILE A 411 29.82 5.95 16.32
N ASP A 412 30.89 6.15 17.11
CA ASP A 412 31.37 5.21 18.14
C ASP A 412 30.28 4.75 19.12
N GLU A 413 29.33 5.61 19.49
CA GLU A 413 28.23 5.22 20.38
C GLU A 413 27.22 4.27 19.69
N PHE A 414 27.11 4.33 18.36
CA PHE A 414 26.13 3.61 17.56
C PHE A 414 26.70 2.35 16.92
N LEU A 415 28.02 2.32 16.68
CA LEU A 415 28.70 1.25 15.96
C LEU A 415 28.40 -0.13 16.56
N ASP A 416 27.98 -1.05 15.68
CA ASP A 416 27.73 -2.45 15.99
C ASP A 416 26.68 -2.66 17.11
N ARG A 417 25.87 -1.65 17.39
CA ARG A 417 24.73 -1.75 18.31
C ARG A 417 23.44 -2.05 17.56
N ASN A 418 22.61 -2.86 18.18
CA ASN A 418 21.29 -3.17 17.67
C ASN A 418 20.22 -2.30 18.32
N ALA A 419 19.19 -1.95 17.56
CA ALA A 419 17.96 -1.38 18.06
C ALA A 419 16.99 -2.50 18.48
N LEU A 420 16.52 -2.46 19.72
CA LEU A 420 15.42 -3.30 20.17
C LEU A 420 14.10 -2.67 19.75
N VAL A 421 13.26 -3.40 19.05
CA VAL A 421 11.89 -3.00 18.70
C VAL A 421 10.91 -4.02 19.28
N ALA A 422 9.95 -3.55 20.07
CA ALA A 422 8.89 -4.39 20.63
C ALA A 422 7.52 -3.76 20.37
N VAL A 423 6.54 -4.58 19.98
CA VAL A 423 5.17 -4.15 19.69
C VAL A 423 4.17 -5.12 20.26
N ALA A 424 3.17 -4.61 20.96
CA ALA A 424 2.09 -5.38 21.54
C ALA A 424 0.73 -4.80 21.15
N ARG A 425 -0.23 -5.67 20.87
CA ARG A 425 -1.62 -5.30 20.54
C ARG A 425 -2.57 -6.30 21.17
N VAL A 426 -3.64 -5.77 21.78
CA VAL A 426 -4.81 -6.56 22.18
C VAL A 426 -6.05 -5.84 21.68
N LYS A 427 -6.97 -6.57 21.08
CA LYS A 427 -8.25 -6.04 20.59
C LYS A 427 -9.38 -6.95 21.06
N ARG A 428 -10.44 -6.34 21.59
CA ARG A 428 -11.64 -7.03 22.04
C ARG A 428 -12.85 -6.62 21.20
N ASP A 429 -13.49 -7.60 20.60
CA ASP A 429 -14.70 -7.41 19.82
C ASP A 429 -15.94 -7.40 20.72
N PHE A 430 -16.91 -6.55 20.38
CA PHE A 430 -18.23 -6.49 21.02
C PHE A 430 -19.31 -6.07 20.03
N GLY A 431 -20.55 -6.49 20.26
CA GLY A 431 -21.63 -6.36 19.28
C GLY A 431 -21.29 -7.02 17.93
N ALA A 432 -22.04 -6.65 16.89
CA ALA A 432 -21.86 -7.24 15.56
C ALA A 432 -20.63 -6.67 14.83
N GLU A 433 -20.35 -5.36 14.93
CA GLU A 433 -19.29 -4.68 14.17
C GLU A 433 -18.44 -3.66 14.98
N SER A 434 -18.52 -3.72 16.31
CA SER A 434 -17.73 -2.85 17.20
C SER A 434 -16.52 -3.56 17.82
N ASN A 435 -15.46 -2.80 18.14
CA ASN A 435 -14.29 -3.30 18.85
C ASN A 435 -13.55 -2.16 19.57
N VAL A 436 -12.77 -2.54 20.57
CA VAL A 436 -11.81 -1.69 21.29
C VAL A 436 -10.44 -2.35 21.25
N GLY A 437 -9.41 -1.56 20.99
CA GLY A 437 -8.02 -1.98 20.87
C GLY A 437 -7.13 -1.21 21.83
N MET A 438 -6.09 -1.88 22.31
CA MET A 438 -4.94 -1.30 22.98
C MET A 438 -3.69 -1.65 22.17
N PHE A 439 -2.76 -0.71 22.06
CA PHE A 439 -1.50 -0.87 21.36
C PHE A 439 -0.38 -0.27 22.20
N ALA A 440 0.78 -0.93 22.19
CA ALA A 440 2.02 -0.40 22.73
C ALA A 440 3.17 -0.69 21.76
N SER A 441 4.08 0.26 21.59
CA SER A 441 5.37 0.00 20.96
C SER A 441 6.51 0.63 21.76
N TYR A 442 7.65 -0.03 21.73
CA TYR A 442 8.88 0.39 22.40
C TYR A 442 10.05 0.23 21.44
N ARG A 443 10.88 1.28 21.36
CA ARG A 443 12.15 1.25 20.64
C ARG A 443 13.25 1.75 21.54
N ASP A 444 14.35 1.00 21.63
CA ASP A 444 15.57 1.36 22.36
C ASP A 444 16.78 1.20 21.43
N PHE A 445 17.57 2.26 21.27
CA PHE A 445 18.79 2.26 20.46
C PHE A 445 19.79 3.27 21.00
N ALA A 446 20.93 2.78 21.50
CA ALA A 446 21.94 3.59 22.18
C ALA A 446 21.29 4.46 23.29
N GLU A 447 21.51 5.78 23.31
CA GLU A 447 20.82 6.68 24.24
C GLU A 447 19.37 7.05 23.86
N GLN A 448 18.84 6.58 22.73
CA GLN A 448 17.52 6.96 22.21
C GLN A 448 16.43 5.96 22.60
N LYS A 449 15.33 6.47 23.16
CA LYS A 449 14.17 5.66 23.57
C LYS A 449 12.87 6.27 23.07
N ASN A 450 11.93 5.43 22.65
CA ASN A 450 10.56 5.84 22.33
C ASN A 450 9.56 4.80 22.82
N LEU A 451 8.56 5.25 23.56
CA LEU A 451 7.40 4.49 24.01
C LEU A 451 6.15 5.12 23.42
N VAL A 452 5.31 4.31 22.80
CA VAL A 452 3.99 4.70 22.29
C VAL A 452 2.94 3.84 22.94
N LEU A 453 1.87 4.45 23.43
CA LEU A 453 0.69 3.78 23.95
C LEU A 453 -0.53 4.32 23.23
N SER A 454 -1.48 3.45 22.88
CA SER A 454 -2.71 3.87 22.22
C SER A 454 -3.91 3.03 22.64
N VAL A 455 -5.08 3.70 22.65
CA VAL A 455 -6.38 3.07 22.73
C VAL A 455 -7.17 3.49 21.49
N ASP A 456 -7.76 2.53 20.79
CA ASP A 456 -8.60 2.78 19.62
C ASP A 456 -9.92 2.04 19.70
N THR A 457 -10.92 2.53 18.97
CA THR A 457 -12.23 1.91 18.85
C THR A 457 -12.74 2.01 17.42
N ARG A 458 -13.60 1.06 17.06
CA ARG A 458 -14.53 1.18 15.96
C ARG A 458 -15.89 0.80 16.48
N ILE A 459 -16.91 1.62 16.22
CA ILE A 459 -18.26 1.39 16.68
C ILE A 459 -19.22 1.54 15.50
N LYS A 460 -20.05 0.53 15.27
CA LYS A 460 -21.21 0.64 14.37
C LYS A 460 -22.41 1.15 15.17
N LEU A 461 -22.88 2.35 14.87
CA LEU A 461 -23.99 2.99 15.57
C LEU A 461 -25.35 2.62 14.95
N SER A 462 -25.39 2.44 13.63
CA SER A 462 -26.57 2.00 12.88
C SER A 462 -26.12 1.22 11.63
N PRO A 463 -27.04 0.63 10.83
CA PRO A 463 -26.68 0.00 9.56
C PRO A 463 -25.91 0.93 8.61
N THR A 464 -26.07 2.24 8.69
CA THR A 464 -25.44 3.22 7.77
C THR A 464 -24.34 4.06 8.42
N LEU A 465 -24.25 4.06 9.76
CA LEU A 465 -23.38 4.96 10.52
C LEU A 465 -22.30 4.20 11.30
N THR A 466 -21.05 4.54 11.04
CA THR A 466 -19.87 3.99 11.73
C THR A 466 -19.00 5.13 12.28
N THR A 467 -18.34 4.90 13.41
CA THR A 467 -17.40 5.85 14.01
C THR A 467 -16.14 5.11 14.46
N GLN A 468 -15.01 5.79 14.42
CA GLN A 468 -13.75 5.31 14.97
C GLN A 468 -13.11 6.41 15.79
N PHE A 469 -12.45 6.02 16.86
CA PHE A 469 -11.69 6.91 17.72
C PHE A 469 -10.33 6.28 18.01
N GLN A 470 -9.29 7.09 18.11
CA GLN A 470 -7.99 6.67 18.59
C GLN A 470 -7.36 7.80 19.38
N ALA A 471 -6.84 7.48 20.56
CA ALA A 471 -5.94 8.35 21.33
C ALA A 471 -4.56 7.69 21.40
N VAL A 472 -3.51 8.50 21.31
CA VAL A 472 -2.12 8.05 21.33
C VAL A 472 -1.31 8.95 22.25
N GLY A 473 -0.66 8.35 23.24
CA GLY A 473 0.38 8.96 24.05
C GLY A 473 1.75 8.48 23.58
N THR A 474 2.71 9.39 23.52
CA THR A 474 4.10 9.10 23.15
C THR A 474 5.02 9.71 24.19
N TYR A 475 6.10 9.00 24.50
CA TYR A 475 7.19 9.49 25.32
C TYR A 475 8.49 9.12 24.62
N GLY A 476 9.35 10.09 24.36
CA GLY A 476 10.64 9.83 23.72
C GLY A 476 11.75 10.59 24.41
N ARG A 477 12.92 9.95 24.52
CA ARG A 477 14.20 10.59 24.83
C ARG A 477 15.07 10.47 23.59
N ARG A 478 15.12 11.55 22.81
CA ARG A 478 15.79 11.59 21.49
C ARG A 478 15.97 13.03 21.02
N CYS A 479 16.48 13.17 19.81
CA CYS A 479 16.57 14.45 19.11
C CYS A 479 15.18 14.92 18.64
N PHE A 480 14.70 16.03 19.21
CA PHE A 480 13.48 16.72 18.80
C PHE A 480 13.83 18.02 18.11
N PHE A 481 13.15 18.33 17.01
CA PHE A 481 13.31 19.62 16.36
C PHE A 481 12.76 20.75 17.24
N ASP A 482 13.61 21.71 17.61
CA ASP A 482 13.25 22.94 18.30
C ASP A 482 13.69 24.18 17.48
N PRO A 483 12.72 24.90 16.86
CA PRO A 483 13.02 26.10 16.08
C PRO A 483 13.52 27.27 16.95
N GLY A 484 13.33 27.21 18.27
CA GLY A 484 13.73 28.23 19.23
C GLY A 484 15.08 28.03 19.90
N PHE A 485 15.77 26.91 19.66
CA PHE A 485 17.03 26.61 20.35
C PHE A 485 18.12 27.66 20.05
N GLU A 486 18.80 28.11 21.10
CA GLU A 486 19.89 29.09 21.04
C GLU A 486 21.19 28.49 21.62
N PRO A 487 22.13 28.06 20.76
CA PRO A 487 23.36 27.35 21.16
C PRO A 487 24.30 28.19 22.03
N LEU A 488 24.27 29.51 21.85
CA LEU A 488 25.08 30.45 22.65
C LEU A 488 24.57 30.57 24.09
N VAL A 489 23.29 30.25 24.32
CA VAL A 489 22.67 30.29 25.64
C VAL A 489 22.90 28.97 26.39
N ASP A 490 22.91 27.84 25.67
CA ASP A 490 23.21 26.52 26.24
C ASP A 490 24.29 25.78 25.43
N PRO A 491 25.58 26.13 25.64
CA PRO A 491 26.69 25.53 24.89
C PRO A 491 26.91 24.05 25.23
N VAL A 492 26.48 23.61 26.43
CA VAL A 492 26.61 22.22 26.87
C VAL A 492 25.58 21.35 26.14
N GLN A 493 24.32 21.76 26.13
CA GLN A 493 23.29 21.07 25.36
C GLN A 493 23.58 21.16 23.86
N ALA A 494 24.12 22.28 23.37
CA ALA A 494 24.55 22.40 21.98
C ALA A 494 25.65 21.39 21.62
N GLN A 495 26.65 21.20 22.49
CA GLN A 495 27.65 20.16 22.32
C GLN A 495 27.00 18.77 22.32
N ARG A 496 26.13 18.48 23.29
CA ARG A 496 25.41 17.20 23.37
C ARG A 496 24.54 16.92 22.16
N ASN A 497 23.86 17.94 21.62
CA ASN A 497 23.09 17.85 20.38
C ASN A 497 24.02 17.49 19.21
N ARG A 498 25.21 18.09 19.12
CA ARG A 498 26.20 17.74 18.08
C ARG A 498 26.67 16.30 18.18
N ASP A 499 26.85 15.80 19.40
CA ASP A 499 27.37 14.46 19.64
C ASP A 499 26.32 13.38 19.36
N ILE A 500 25.08 13.55 19.84
CA ILE A 500 24.01 12.53 19.73
C ILE A 500 23.14 12.71 18.47
N CYS A 501 22.82 13.96 18.09
CA CYS A 501 22.00 14.25 16.91
C CYS A 501 22.85 14.40 15.63
N GLY A 502 24.18 14.46 15.78
CA GLY A 502 25.13 14.69 14.69
C GLY A 502 25.19 16.15 14.20
N THR A 503 26.23 16.47 13.42
CA THR A 503 26.28 17.70 12.57
C THR A 503 25.95 17.38 11.10
N GLY A 504 25.31 16.24 10.87
CA GLY A 504 25.10 15.70 9.54
C GLY A 504 23.99 16.47 8.81
N THR A 505 24.25 16.77 7.55
CA THR A 505 23.27 17.16 6.53
C THR A 505 21.91 16.55 6.85
N TYR A 506 21.00 17.36 7.39
CA TYR A 506 19.60 16.97 7.32
C TYR A 506 19.27 17.03 5.83
N ASN A 507 19.16 15.85 5.23
CA ASN A 507 18.68 15.66 3.87
C ASN A 507 17.17 15.94 3.96
N ILE A 508 16.83 17.23 3.99
CA ILE A 508 15.48 17.76 3.82
C ILE A 508 15.13 17.43 2.37
N PHE A 509 14.71 16.17 2.14
CA PHE A 509 14.14 15.65 0.91
C PHE A 509 15.11 15.35 -0.23
N GLY A 510 15.93 14.32 -0.03
CA GLY A 510 16.21 13.33 -1.08
C GLY A 510 17.02 13.76 -2.31
N ASN A 511 17.58 14.98 -2.37
CA ASN A 511 18.63 15.29 -3.36
C ASN A 511 19.41 16.60 -3.15
N GLN A 512 19.59 17.13 -1.93
CA GLN A 512 20.45 18.32 -1.74
C GLN A 512 21.26 18.25 -0.44
N THR A 513 22.58 18.12 -0.61
CA THR A 513 23.58 18.40 0.42
C THR A 513 23.56 19.88 0.74
N ILE A 514 23.06 20.25 1.92
CA ILE A 514 23.45 21.51 2.55
C ILE A 514 24.92 21.33 2.94
N ASP A 515 25.82 22.08 2.32
CA ASP A 515 27.20 22.14 2.75
C ASP A 515 27.24 22.74 4.17
N GLN A 516 27.39 21.87 5.17
CA GLN A 516 27.39 22.21 6.61
C GLN A 516 28.82 22.32 7.17
N LEU A 517 29.82 22.66 6.35
CA LEU A 517 31.21 22.84 6.79
C LEU A 517 31.44 24.07 7.69
N ASN A 518 30.40 24.81 8.08
CA ASN A 518 30.56 25.82 9.12
C ASN A 518 30.57 25.17 10.52
N ARG A 519 31.72 25.28 11.20
CA ARG A 519 31.99 24.82 12.59
C ARG A 519 30.99 25.33 13.65
N ASN A 520 30.07 26.21 13.28
CA ASN A 520 29.03 26.82 14.11
C ASN A 520 27.59 26.36 13.77
N SER A 521 27.39 25.40 12.86
CA SER A 521 26.04 24.88 12.52
C SER A 521 25.59 23.83 13.54
N THR A 522 25.17 24.30 14.71
CA THR A 522 24.44 23.50 15.70
C THR A 522 23.01 23.33 15.18
N THR A 523 22.77 22.16 14.64
CA THR A 523 21.47 21.62 14.22
C THR A 523 20.34 22.00 15.18
N PHE A 524 19.20 22.41 14.62
CA PHE A 524 17.90 22.73 15.23
C PHE A 524 17.29 21.60 16.10
N ASN A 525 18.03 20.53 16.37
CA ASN A 525 17.57 19.37 17.11
C ASN A 525 18.10 19.46 18.54
N GLU A 526 17.18 19.37 19.49
CA GLU A 526 17.44 19.32 20.91
C GLU A 526 17.29 17.87 21.39
N TYR A 527 18.38 17.28 21.89
CA TYR A 527 18.34 15.99 22.55
C TYR A 527 17.73 16.15 23.95
N ARG A 528 16.45 15.77 24.09
CA ARG A 528 15.69 15.87 25.34
C ARG A 528 14.67 14.76 25.49
N SER A 529 14.09 14.68 26.68
CA SER A 529 12.87 13.90 26.90
C SER A 529 11.64 14.75 26.60
N ALA A 530 10.69 14.21 25.84
CA ALA A 530 9.44 14.87 25.51
C ALA A 530 8.27 13.89 25.49
N GLY A 531 7.13 14.36 25.97
CA GLY A 531 5.84 13.71 25.79
C GLY A 531 5.10 14.32 24.61
N GLY A 532 4.35 13.51 23.88
CA GLY A 532 3.48 13.96 22.80
C GLY A 532 2.15 13.22 22.80
N PHE A 533 1.10 13.92 22.41
CA PHE A 533 -0.24 13.39 22.24
C PHE A 533 -0.68 13.44 20.77
N GLY A 534 -1.47 12.45 20.35
CA GLY A 534 -2.15 12.42 19.06
C GLY A 534 -3.54 11.81 19.16
N TYR A 535 -4.44 12.20 18.27
CA TYR A 535 -5.79 11.68 18.23
C TYR A 535 -6.30 11.48 16.79
N VAL A 536 -7.27 10.59 16.65
CA VAL A 536 -8.15 10.46 15.48
C VAL A 536 -9.58 10.31 15.99
N ALA A 537 -10.51 11.02 15.38
CA ALA A 537 -11.94 10.80 15.56
C ALA A 537 -12.61 10.93 14.21
N ASN A 538 -13.42 9.94 13.82
CA ASN A 538 -14.22 10.04 12.61
C ASN A 538 -15.62 9.51 12.79
N ILE A 539 -16.51 10.02 11.94
CA ILE A 539 -17.88 9.55 11.79
C ILE A 539 -18.16 9.45 10.30
N ASN A 540 -18.67 8.30 9.87
CA ASN A 540 -18.91 7.97 8.48
C ASN A 540 -20.32 7.43 8.32
N TYR A 541 -21.12 8.14 7.53
CA TYR A 541 -22.43 7.71 7.07
C TYR A 541 -22.35 7.33 5.60
N TYR A 542 -22.88 6.17 5.23
CA TYR A 542 -22.87 5.72 3.85
C TYR A 542 -24.11 4.92 3.47
N THR A 543 -24.66 5.24 2.29
CA THR A 543 -25.69 4.50 1.57
C THR A 543 -25.30 4.40 0.08
N ASP A 544 -26.12 3.76 -0.75
CA ASP A 544 -25.86 3.73 -2.20
C ASP A 544 -25.79 5.15 -2.78
N LYS A 545 -26.72 6.03 -2.40
CA LYS A 545 -26.89 7.34 -3.05
C LYS A 545 -26.33 8.50 -2.26
N GLN A 546 -26.14 8.37 -0.94
CA GLN A 546 -25.66 9.46 -0.09
C GLN A 546 -24.57 8.99 0.87
N GLY A 547 -23.61 9.86 1.13
CA GLY A 547 -22.58 9.61 2.13
C GLY A 547 -22.09 10.93 2.69
N PHE A 548 -21.76 10.96 3.98
CA PHE A 548 -21.05 12.07 4.57
C PHE A 548 -20.09 11.55 5.61
N GLY A 549 -19.02 12.30 5.83
CA GLY A 549 -18.09 11.99 6.89
C GLY A 549 -17.45 13.24 7.45
N PHE A 550 -17.01 13.11 8.69
CA PHE A 550 -16.19 14.09 9.37
C PHE A 550 -15.01 13.37 10.01
N ASP A 551 -13.82 13.91 9.82
CA ASP A 551 -12.56 13.37 10.31
C ASP A 551 -11.78 14.47 11.02
N ALA A 552 -11.39 14.21 12.27
CA ALA A 552 -10.51 15.06 13.05
C ALA A 552 -9.26 14.27 13.44
N VAL A 553 -8.09 14.78 13.06
CA VAL A 553 -6.79 14.15 13.34
C VAL A 553 -5.84 15.20 13.86
N GLY A 554 -5.23 14.98 15.03
CA GLY A 554 -4.26 15.91 15.59
C GLY A 554 -3.02 15.22 16.10
N ARG A 555 -1.89 15.90 16.00
CA ARG A 555 -0.60 15.50 16.58
C ARG A 555 0.07 16.73 17.16
N THR A 556 0.37 16.69 18.45
CA THR A 556 1.18 17.72 19.13
C THR A 556 2.58 17.82 18.53
N ARG A 557 3.30 18.90 18.83
CA ARG A 557 4.64 19.18 18.29
C ARG A 557 5.64 18.04 18.52
N ASP A 558 5.62 17.48 19.72
CA ASP A 558 6.60 16.49 20.17
C ASP A 558 6.09 15.03 20.00
N PHE A 559 4.94 14.83 19.34
CA PHE A 559 4.44 13.48 19.02
C PHE A 559 5.44 12.69 18.19
N ARG A 560 5.85 11.49 18.62
CA ARG A 560 6.77 10.61 17.86
C ARG A 560 6.41 9.14 18.03
N ALA A 561 6.35 8.42 16.91
CA ALA A 561 6.20 6.97 16.88
C ALA A 561 7.32 6.37 16.02
N ASP A 562 8.38 5.88 16.67
CA ASP A 562 9.62 5.46 15.99
C ASP A 562 9.50 4.08 15.33
N ALA A 563 8.64 3.23 15.87
CA ALA A 563 8.23 1.98 15.23
C ALA A 563 7.06 2.20 14.23
N GLY A 564 6.73 3.45 13.92
CA GLY A 564 5.58 3.85 13.11
C GLY A 564 5.95 4.90 12.06
N PHE A 565 4.92 5.53 11.47
CA PHE A 565 5.10 6.52 10.42
C PHE A 565 4.51 7.87 10.82
N THR A 566 5.37 8.83 11.16
CA THR A 566 4.96 10.19 11.53
C THR A 566 5.17 11.16 10.37
N ARG A 567 4.08 11.58 9.71
CA ARG A 567 4.14 12.51 8.56
C ARG A 567 4.43 13.95 8.97
N ARG A 568 3.59 14.53 9.85
CA ARG A 568 3.65 15.93 10.28
C ARG A 568 3.19 16.02 11.73
N THR A 569 3.81 16.93 12.49
CA THR A 569 3.49 17.20 13.90
C THR A 569 3.17 18.68 14.09
N ASN A 570 2.65 19.03 15.26
CA ASN A 570 2.10 20.36 15.54
C ASN A 570 0.99 20.76 14.55
N THR A 571 0.08 19.83 14.24
CA THR A 571 -1.03 20.07 13.31
C THR A 571 -2.27 19.34 13.79
N ASN A 572 -3.40 20.01 13.66
CA ASN A 572 -4.76 19.50 13.80
C ASN A 572 -5.46 19.69 12.45
N SER A 573 -5.97 18.60 11.90
CA SER A 573 -6.68 18.51 10.62
C SER A 573 -8.13 18.17 10.87
N LEU A 574 -9.04 19.03 10.44
CA LEU A 574 -10.47 18.78 10.40
C LEU A 574 -10.88 18.65 8.95
N ASN A 575 -11.59 17.58 8.59
CA ASN A 575 -12.08 17.35 7.23
C ASN A 575 -13.53 16.94 7.28
N ALA A 576 -14.29 17.37 6.28
CA ALA A 576 -15.65 16.92 6.07
C ALA A 576 -15.87 16.65 4.59
N PHE A 577 -16.70 15.66 4.27
CA PHE A 577 -17.15 15.43 2.92
C PHE A 577 -18.65 15.10 2.88
N HIS A 578 -19.26 15.38 1.74
CA HIS A 578 -20.62 15.01 1.43
C HIS A 578 -20.70 14.55 -0.02
N ARG A 579 -21.21 13.33 -0.25
CA ARG A 579 -21.30 12.69 -1.57
C ARG A 579 -22.75 12.34 -1.89
N GLN A 580 -23.20 12.75 -3.06
CA GLN A 580 -24.45 12.33 -3.67
C GLN A 580 -24.17 11.50 -4.94
N ALA A 581 -24.98 10.49 -5.21
CA ALA A 581 -24.88 9.69 -6.42
C ALA A 581 -26.26 9.32 -6.96
N THR A 582 -26.34 9.16 -8.28
CA THR A 582 -27.52 8.59 -8.94
C THR A 582 -27.63 7.10 -8.63
N ALA A 583 -28.82 6.54 -8.79
CA ALA A 583 -28.98 5.10 -8.88
C ALA A 583 -28.16 4.56 -10.07
N ASN A 584 -27.68 3.32 -9.96
CA ASN A 584 -27.05 2.66 -11.11
C ASN A 584 -28.08 2.38 -12.20
N ARG A 585 -27.70 2.65 -13.45
CA ARG A 585 -28.45 2.31 -14.67
C ARG A 585 -27.57 1.47 -15.59
N PRO A 586 -27.44 0.15 -15.35
CA PRO A 586 -26.50 -0.73 -16.06
C PRO A 586 -26.61 -0.67 -17.59
N GLN A 587 -27.82 -0.49 -18.10
CA GLN A 587 -28.13 -0.49 -19.53
C GLN A 587 -27.99 0.90 -20.18
N ALA A 588 -27.78 1.96 -19.40
CA ALA A 588 -27.57 3.31 -19.93
C ALA A 588 -26.10 3.53 -20.29
N THR A 589 -25.83 4.39 -21.27
CA THR A 589 -24.45 4.77 -21.67
C THR A 589 -23.62 5.27 -20.49
N MET A 590 -24.23 6.11 -19.64
CA MET A 590 -23.69 6.51 -18.34
C MET A 590 -24.41 5.72 -17.26
N ILE A 591 -23.68 4.81 -16.62
CA ILE A 591 -24.17 3.90 -15.58
C ILE A 591 -24.43 4.68 -14.29
N ARG A 592 -23.54 5.60 -13.93
CA ARG A 592 -23.61 6.33 -12.66
C ARG A 592 -22.94 7.69 -12.74
N PHE A 593 -23.58 8.68 -12.10
CA PHE A 593 -23.01 9.98 -11.78
C PHE A 593 -22.87 10.07 -10.26
N SER A 594 -21.68 10.42 -9.77
CA SER A 594 -21.41 10.70 -8.36
C SER A 594 -20.74 12.06 -8.23
N TRP A 595 -21.21 12.85 -7.28
CA TRP A 595 -20.69 14.17 -6.96
C TRP A 595 -20.42 14.27 -5.47
N ALA A 596 -19.19 14.64 -5.12
CA ALA A 596 -18.79 14.90 -3.76
C ALA A 596 -18.28 16.33 -3.60
N GLN A 597 -18.56 16.91 -2.44
CA GLN A 597 -17.96 18.14 -1.95
C GLN A 597 -17.15 17.80 -0.71
N PHE A 598 -16.03 18.48 -0.52
CA PHE A 598 -15.21 18.30 0.66
C PHE A 598 -14.60 19.62 1.12
N GLY A 599 -14.40 19.75 2.42
CA GLY A 599 -13.74 20.89 3.05
C GLY A 599 -12.74 20.40 4.08
N GLY A 600 -11.67 21.17 4.30
CA GLY A 600 -10.70 20.84 5.33
C GLY A 600 -9.98 22.06 5.88
N LEU A 601 -9.59 21.98 7.15
CA LEU A 601 -8.84 22.98 7.88
C LEU A 601 -7.71 22.30 8.65
N ASP A 602 -6.48 22.65 8.30
CA ASP A 602 -5.28 22.35 9.07
C ASP A 602 -4.86 23.60 9.84
N HIS A 603 -4.63 23.45 11.14
CA HIS A 603 -4.11 24.50 12.02
C HIS A 603 -3.13 23.91 13.02
N ASP A 604 -2.16 24.70 13.46
CA ASP A 604 -1.25 24.27 14.52
C ASP A 604 -1.90 24.33 15.91
N TRP A 605 -1.21 23.84 16.94
CA TRP A 605 -1.73 23.86 18.31
C TRP A 605 -1.76 25.25 18.96
N SER A 606 -1.22 26.28 18.28
CA SER A 606 -1.41 27.68 18.65
C SER A 606 -2.62 28.33 17.97
N GLY A 607 -3.37 27.56 17.16
CA GLY A 607 -4.56 28.03 16.44
C GLY A 607 -4.26 28.71 15.11
N ARG A 608 -3.00 28.73 14.65
CA ARG A 608 -2.65 29.35 13.37
C ARG A 608 -3.00 28.42 12.22
N THR A 609 -3.80 28.92 11.28
CA THR A 609 -4.16 28.18 10.08
C THR A 609 -2.93 27.88 9.23
N GLN A 610 -2.76 26.62 8.83
CA GLN A 610 -1.73 26.15 7.90
C GLN A 610 -2.34 25.89 6.51
N LEU A 611 -3.56 25.34 6.45
CA LEU A 611 -4.26 25.09 5.21
C LEU A 611 -5.77 25.18 5.43
N ALA A 612 -6.49 25.94 4.61
CA ALA A 612 -7.94 25.86 4.50
C ALA A 612 -8.28 25.50 3.07
N ARG A 613 -9.07 24.45 2.83
CA ARG A 613 -9.40 23.97 1.48
C ARG A 613 -10.88 23.64 1.33
N TYR A 614 -11.36 23.80 0.12
CA TYR A 614 -12.68 23.34 -0.31
C TYR A 614 -12.57 22.84 -1.75
N GLY A 615 -13.22 21.72 -2.04
CA GLY A 615 -13.19 21.14 -3.36
C GLY A 615 -14.44 20.35 -3.70
N GLN A 616 -14.56 20.05 -4.98
CA GLN A 616 -15.61 19.23 -5.55
C GLN A 616 -14.97 18.14 -6.39
N ASN A 617 -15.58 16.98 -6.36
CA ASN A 617 -15.16 15.80 -7.09
C ASN A 617 -16.37 15.21 -7.82
N VAL A 618 -16.23 14.92 -9.11
CA VAL A 618 -17.27 14.33 -9.95
C VAL A 618 -16.71 13.06 -10.57
N VAL A 619 -17.41 11.95 -10.36
CA VAL A 619 -17.09 10.65 -10.94
C VAL A 619 -18.21 10.23 -11.88
N LEU A 620 -17.84 9.97 -13.13
CA LEU A 620 -18.70 9.45 -14.18
C LEU A 620 -18.29 8.02 -14.49
N THR A 621 -19.23 7.09 -14.41
CA THR A 621 -19.05 5.70 -14.81
C THR A 621 -19.86 5.42 -16.05
N PHE A 622 -19.21 4.94 -17.11
CA PHE A 622 -19.81 4.63 -18.39
C PHE A 622 -19.74 3.13 -18.68
N GLN A 623 -20.47 2.71 -19.73
CA GLN A 623 -20.28 1.38 -20.30
C GLN A 623 -18.84 1.17 -20.81
N LYS A 624 -18.50 -0.11 -21.04
CA LYS A 624 -17.19 -0.63 -21.43
C LYS A 624 -16.09 -0.27 -20.43
N SER A 625 -16.43 -0.34 -19.14
CA SER A 625 -15.50 -0.10 -18.02
C SER A 625 -14.72 1.21 -18.18
N PHE A 626 -15.37 2.27 -18.68
CA PHE A 626 -14.77 3.60 -18.83
C PHE A 626 -15.16 4.48 -17.66
N TYR A 627 -14.15 5.06 -17.01
CA TYR A 627 -14.29 5.88 -15.82
C TYR A 627 -13.64 7.23 -16.06
N VAL A 628 -14.31 8.30 -15.64
CA VAL A 628 -13.76 9.65 -15.62
C VAL A 628 -13.98 10.24 -14.23
N ASN A 629 -12.92 10.78 -13.65
CA ASN A 629 -12.98 11.48 -12.38
C ASN A 629 -12.37 12.88 -12.55
N ALA A 630 -13.12 13.90 -12.19
CA ALA A 630 -12.71 15.30 -12.26
C ALA A 630 -12.82 15.96 -10.87
N GLU A 631 -11.78 16.66 -10.46
CA GLU A 631 -11.70 17.38 -9.20
C GLU A 631 -11.29 18.84 -9.43
N VAL A 632 -11.97 19.74 -8.73
CA VAL A 632 -11.58 21.14 -8.63
C VAL A 632 -11.50 21.51 -7.15
N MET A 633 -10.40 22.11 -6.74
CA MET A 633 -10.19 22.52 -5.34
C MET A 633 -9.59 23.92 -5.29
N VAL A 634 -10.06 24.72 -4.34
CA VAL A 634 -9.43 25.97 -3.93
C VAL A 634 -8.88 25.81 -2.52
N ALA A 635 -7.74 26.43 -2.24
CA ALA A 635 -7.13 26.37 -0.93
C ALA A 635 -6.37 27.65 -0.59
N GLN A 636 -6.44 28.08 0.67
CA GLN A 636 -5.51 29.04 1.25
C GLN A 636 -4.45 28.26 2.04
N GLU A 637 -3.20 28.32 1.60
CA GLU A 637 -2.07 27.69 2.28
C GLU A 637 -1.18 28.75 2.91
N LYS A 638 -0.79 28.54 4.16
CA LYS A 638 0.13 29.38 4.92
C LYS A 638 1.31 28.55 5.40
N LEU A 639 2.50 29.11 5.26
CA LEU A 639 3.75 28.53 5.75
C LEU A 639 4.34 29.43 6.82
N TYR A 640 4.80 28.83 7.91
CA TYR A 640 5.55 29.52 8.96
C TYR A 640 7.00 29.03 8.93
N GLU A 641 7.97 29.94 9.05
CA GLU A 641 9.39 29.60 8.93
C GLU A 641 9.86 28.54 9.94
N GLU A 642 9.25 28.51 11.13
CA GLU A 642 9.56 27.55 12.17
C GLU A 642 9.14 26.11 11.82
N GLU A 643 8.37 25.91 10.75
CA GLU A 643 8.07 24.56 10.23
C GLU A 643 9.23 24.01 9.38
N PHE A 644 10.15 24.88 8.95
CA PHE A 644 11.25 24.56 8.05
C PHE A 644 12.62 24.68 8.72
N GLY A 645 12.73 25.46 9.80
CA GLY A 645 13.98 25.66 10.52
C GLY A 645 13.85 26.60 11.73
N LEU A 646 14.93 27.32 12.04
CA LEU A 646 15.03 28.27 13.14
C LEU A 646 14.07 29.44 12.89
N LYS A 647 13.37 29.84 13.95
CA LYS A 647 12.56 31.07 13.97
C LYS A 647 13.43 32.29 14.24
N ARG A 648 12.98 33.49 13.90
CA ARG A 648 13.62 34.73 14.37
C ARG A 648 13.51 34.88 15.90
N THR A 649 14.57 35.37 16.54
CA THR A 649 14.62 35.73 17.97
C THR A 649 15.30 37.10 18.13
N PRO A 650 15.19 37.76 19.30
CA PRO A 650 15.90 39.04 19.52
C PRO A 650 17.42 38.96 19.31
N THR A 651 18.02 37.80 19.61
CA THR A 651 19.46 37.51 19.43
C THR A 651 19.79 36.96 18.05
N ARG A 652 18.79 36.52 17.29
CA ARG A 652 18.90 35.97 15.93
C ARG A 652 17.87 36.63 15.00
N PRO A 653 18.18 37.81 14.44
CA PRO A 653 17.24 38.57 13.62
C PRO A 653 16.93 37.91 12.26
N THR A 654 17.78 36.97 11.83
CA THR A 654 17.59 36.19 10.61
C THR A 654 17.01 34.81 10.92
N GLY A 655 15.82 34.53 10.37
CA GLY A 655 15.19 33.22 10.46
C GLY A 655 15.56 32.32 9.28
N THR A 656 14.78 31.26 9.07
CA THR A 656 15.00 30.30 7.97
C THR A 656 14.56 30.87 6.62
N PHE A 657 13.54 31.73 6.62
CA PHE A 657 13.02 32.34 5.41
C PHE A 657 13.75 33.65 5.08
N PHE A 658 14.01 33.88 3.80
CA PHE A 658 14.36 35.20 3.27
C PHE A 658 13.17 36.15 3.43
N GLY A 659 13.35 37.41 3.86
CA GLY A 659 12.25 38.36 3.98
C GLY A 659 11.30 38.06 5.15
N ASP A 660 9.99 37.94 4.89
CA ASP A 660 8.97 37.73 5.94
C ASP A 660 9.02 36.31 6.57
N PRO A 661 8.63 36.13 7.85
CA PRO A 661 8.53 34.80 8.52
C PRO A 661 7.41 33.91 7.99
N THR A 662 6.44 34.49 7.29
CA THR A 662 5.23 33.81 6.87
C THR A 662 5.07 33.91 5.35
N ARG A 663 4.53 32.86 4.74
CA ARG A 663 4.06 32.89 3.34
C ARG A 663 2.59 32.53 3.32
N SER A 664 1.84 33.13 2.40
CA SER A 664 0.42 32.83 2.20
C SER A 664 0.10 32.87 0.71
N VAL A 665 -0.62 31.87 0.22
CA VAL A 665 -1.08 31.82 -1.17
C VAL A 665 -2.51 31.29 -1.25
N PHE A 666 -3.24 31.76 -2.26
CA PHE A 666 -4.51 31.16 -2.66
C PHE A 666 -4.25 30.28 -3.88
N ARG A 667 -4.33 28.96 -3.68
CA ARG A 667 -4.08 27.91 -4.67
C ARG A 667 -5.39 27.45 -5.32
N GLN A 668 -5.32 27.16 -6.62
CA GLN A 668 -6.36 26.41 -7.32
C GLN A 668 -5.76 25.12 -7.86
N LEU A 669 -6.50 24.03 -7.77
CA LEU A 669 -6.15 22.72 -8.30
C LEU A 669 -7.26 22.25 -9.21
N TYR A 670 -6.87 21.75 -10.38
CA TYR A 670 -7.72 21.07 -11.34
C TYR A 670 -7.09 19.72 -11.61
N HIS A 671 -7.87 18.65 -11.49
CA HIS A 671 -7.38 17.30 -11.72
C HIS A 671 -8.43 16.51 -12.49
N VAL A 672 -8.00 15.83 -13.55
CA VAL A 672 -8.85 14.90 -14.29
C VAL A 672 -8.07 13.62 -14.48
N ASN A 673 -8.69 12.49 -14.20
CA ASN A 673 -8.18 11.19 -14.57
C ASN A 673 -9.24 10.37 -15.30
N ALA A 674 -8.78 9.48 -16.17
CA ALA A 674 -9.62 8.56 -16.89
C ALA A 674 -8.93 7.21 -17.02
N SER A 675 -9.73 6.15 -17.03
CA SER A 675 -9.23 4.79 -17.27
C SER A 675 -10.24 3.95 -18.03
N GLN A 676 -9.73 2.98 -18.77
CA GLN A 676 -10.54 2.02 -19.48
C GLN A 676 -9.87 0.66 -19.62
N ASN A 677 -10.66 -0.41 -19.43
CA ASN A 677 -10.31 -1.76 -19.88
C ASN A 677 -10.90 -1.97 -21.29
N VAL A 678 -10.16 -1.58 -22.33
CA VAL A 678 -10.65 -1.56 -23.71
C VAL A 678 -11.01 -2.97 -24.17
N ASN A 679 -10.10 -3.92 -23.95
CA ASN A 679 -10.29 -5.33 -24.26
C ASN A 679 -9.32 -6.18 -23.42
N LYS A 680 -9.29 -7.51 -23.63
CA LYS A 680 -8.41 -8.42 -22.90
C LYS A 680 -6.91 -8.19 -23.11
N TYR A 681 -6.53 -7.41 -24.12
CA TYR A 681 -5.15 -7.13 -24.48
C TYR A 681 -4.70 -5.74 -24.06
N PHE A 682 -5.58 -4.76 -23.88
CA PHE A 682 -5.18 -3.37 -23.70
C PHE A 682 -6.06 -2.64 -22.68
N ASN A 683 -5.40 -1.98 -21.74
CA ASN A 683 -6.00 -1.10 -20.76
C ASN A 683 -5.10 0.12 -20.55
N TYR A 684 -5.73 1.24 -20.22
CA TYR A 684 -5.01 2.47 -19.96
C TYR A 684 -5.60 3.20 -18.75
N PHE A 685 -4.73 3.97 -18.11
CA PHE A 685 -5.07 4.96 -17.11
C PHE A 685 -4.26 6.22 -17.41
N GLY A 686 -4.84 7.39 -17.24
CA GLY A 686 -4.09 8.62 -17.32
C GLY A 686 -4.69 9.70 -16.45
N PHE A 687 -3.85 10.61 -16.00
CA PHE A 687 -4.31 11.82 -15.32
C PHE A 687 -3.52 13.04 -15.75
N VAL A 688 -4.17 14.19 -15.60
CA VAL A 688 -3.53 15.50 -15.64
C VAL A 688 -3.99 16.30 -14.42
N ARG A 689 -3.07 17.02 -13.82
CA ARG A 689 -3.29 17.90 -12.68
C ARG A 689 -2.58 19.21 -12.92
N PHE A 690 -3.33 20.30 -12.82
CA PHE A 690 -2.80 21.65 -12.86
C PHE A 690 -3.01 22.30 -11.50
N GLN A 691 -1.96 22.92 -10.97
CA GLN A 691 -2.04 23.73 -9.75
C GLN A 691 -1.50 25.12 -10.03
N ASN A 692 -2.32 26.14 -9.75
CA ASN A 692 -1.89 27.54 -9.77
C ASN A 692 -1.54 27.98 -8.35
N ASN A 693 -0.41 28.67 -8.19
CA ASN A 693 0.12 29.12 -6.89
C ASN A 693 0.46 27.97 -5.93
N ALA A 694 0.93 26.83 -6.46
CA ALA A 694 1.55 25.80 -5.63
C ALA A 694 2.88 26.34 -5.07
N PHE A 695 3.18 26.10 -3.79
CA PHE A 695 4.45 26.53 -3.22
C PHE A 695 5.61 25.68 -3.77
N ASP A 696 6.63 26.36 -4.29
CA ASP A 696 8.00 25.85 -4.27
C ASP A 696 8.52 26.01 -2.84
N TYR A 697 8.71 24.90 -2.11
CA TYR A 697 9.10 24.93 -0.70
C TYR A 697 10.62 25.10 -0.50
N PHE A 698 11.42 24.81 -1.53
CA PHE A 698 12.88 24.70 -1.41
C PHE A 698 13.65 25.70 -2.27
N GLY A 699 12.97 26.59 -3.00
CA GLY A 699 13.60 27.75 -3.63
C GLY A 699 14.44 28.54 -2.61
N ARG A 700 15.56 29.11 -3.05
CA ARG A 700 16.49 29.87 -2.19
C ARG A 700 16.82 31.24 -2.75
N ARG A 701 17.10 32.19 -1.85
CA ARG A 701 17.61 33.53 -2.16
C ARG A 701 18.62 33.95 -1.10
N GLY A 702 19.86 34.21 -1.50
CA GLY A 702 20.94 34.59 -0.56
C GLY A 702 21.22 33.51 0.49
N GLY A 703 21.12 32.22 0.13
CA GLY A 703 21.34 31.09 1.04
C GLY A 703 20.15 30.71 1.93
N LEU A 704 19.20 31.62 2.16
CA LEU A 704 17.96 31.36 2.91
C LEU A 704 16.88 30.70 2.03
N LEU A 705 15.94 30.00 2.66
CA LEU A 705 14.76 29.50 1.94
C LEU A 705 13.88 30.68 1.52
N ASP A 706 13.37 30.64 0.30
CA ASP A 706 12.40 31.60 -0.21
C ASP A 706 11.21 30.85 -0.86
N PRO A 707 10.30 30.28 -0.04
CA PRO A 707 9.15 29.60 -0.61
C PRO A 707 8.24 30.57 -1.36
N GLY A 708 7.89 30.23 -2.59
CA GLY A 708 7.17 31.11 -3.51
C GLY A 708 6.13 30.38 -4.35
N PRO A 709 5.06 31.07 -4.79
CA PRO A 709 4.03 30.45 -5.63
C PRO A 709 4.54 30.16 -7.04
N GLY A 710 4.14 29.02 -7.58
CA GLY A 710 4.39 28.60 -8.95
C GLY A 710 3.19 27.94 -9.60
N LYS A 711 3.29 27.75 -10.92
CA LYS A 711 2.38 26.90 -11.70
C LYS A 711 2.98 25.51 -11.79
N GLN A 712 2.24 24.51 -11.31
CA GLN A 712 2.64 23.11 -11.35
C GLN A 712 1.73 22.32 -12.30
N LEU A 713 2.36 21.48 -13.12
CA LEU A 713 1.72 20.47 -13.95
C LEU A 713 2.22 19.11 -13.48
N ASP A 714 1.29 18.22 -13.13
CA ASP A 714 1.56 16.80 -12.99
C ASP A 714 0.72 16.04 -14.02
N ALA A 715 1.29 15.08 -14.72
CA ALA A 715 0.56 14.20 -15.62
C ALA A 715 1.12 12.79 -15.56
N GLU A 716 0.27 11.79 -15.75
CA GLU A 716 0.68 10.40 -15.91
C GLU A 716 -0.11 9.76 -17.04
N LEU A 717 0.57 8.95 -17.84
CA LEU A 717 -0.03 8.01 -18.77
C LEU A 717 0.52 6.63 -18.43
N PHE A 718 -0.37 5.70 -18.09
CA PHE A 718 -0.10 4.30 -17.88
C PHE A 718 -0.80 3.49 -18.96
N LEU A 719 -0.04 2.64 -19.63
CA LEU A 719 -0.51 1.71 -20.65
C LEU A 719 -0.14 0.30 -20.22
N GLU A 720 -1.08 -0.63 -20.28
CA GLU A 720 -0.80 -2.05 -20.15
C GLU A 720 -1.27 -2.78 -21.41
N TYR A 721 -0.39 -3.62 -21.92
CA TYR A 721 -0.59 -4.43 -23.11
C TYR A 721 -0.24 -5.89 -22.82
N LYS A 722 -1.17 -6.79 -23.14
CA LYS A 722 -1.05 -8.24 -22.99
C LYS A 722 -1.09 -8.89 -24.38
N PRO A 723 0.01 -8.89 -25.17
CA PRO A 723 -0.01 -9.39 -26.55
C PRO A 723 -0.44 -10.87 -26.65
N ILE A 724 -0.11 -11.65 -25.63
CA ILE A 724 -0.50 -13.05 -25.44
C ILE A 724 -0.81 -13.26 -23.96
N GLY A 725 -1.54 -14.34 -23.63
CA GLY A 725 -1.96 -14.60 -22.25
C GLY A 725 -0.81 -14.72 -21.23
N ALA A 726 0.39 -15.08 -21.67
CA ALA A 726 1.58 -15.24 -20.84
C ALA A 726 2.44 -13.97 -20.70
N MET A 727 2.21 -12.93 -21.51
CA MET A 727 3.08 -11.76 -21.56
C MET A 727 2.31 -10.51 -21.16
N ARG A 728 2.87 -9.76 -20.22
CA ARG A 728 2.34 -8.46 -19.79
C ARG A 728 3.43 -7.41 -19.94
N ILE A 729 3.11 -6.34 -20.64
CA ILE A 729 3.98 -5.18 -20.83
C ILE A 729 3.23 -3.97 -20.28
N SER A 730 3.83 -3.25 -19.36
CA SER A 730 3.29 -1.98 -18.87
C SER A 730 4.32 -0.88 -19.08
N ALA A 731 3.87 0.25 -19.60
CA ALA A 731 4.65 1.46 -19.73
C ALA A 731 3.95 2.58 -18.96
N SER A 732 4.68 3.30 -18.12
CA SER A 732 4.22 4.54 -17.52
C SER A 732 5.16 5.68 -17.86
N TYR A 733 4.56 6.84 -18.13
CA TYR A 733 5.25 8.10 -18.25
C TYR A 733 4.61 9.10 -17.30
N ARG A 734 5.41 9.63 -16.38
CA ARG A 734 4.99 10.62 -15.41
C ARG A 734 5.79 11.91 -15.60
N LYS A 735 5.07 12.99 -15.82
CA LYS A 735 5.59 14.35 -15.90
C LYS A 735 5.25 15.10 -14.60
N SER A 736 6.22 15.81 -14.05
CA SER A 736 5.98 16.78 -12.98
C SER A 736 6.88 18.00 -13.18
N ARG A 737 6.28 19.18 -13.35
CA ARG A 737 7.01 20.42 -13.63
C ARG A 737 6.43 21.57 -12.82
N MET A 738 7.31 22.39 -12.26
CA MET A 738 6.94 23.64 -11.60
C MET A 738 7.73 24.84 -12.16
N VAL A 739 7.03 25.94 -12.39
CA VAL A 739 7.62 27.23 -12.76
C VAL A 739 7.12 28.31 -11.81
N ARG A 740 8.03 29.03 -11.17
CA ARG A 740 7.72 30.13 -10.26
C ARG A 740 7.02 31.29 -10.97
N ASN A 741 6.07 31.91 -10.27
CA ASN A 741 5.27 33.01 -10.82
C ASN A 741 6.04 34.34 -10.86
N ASP A 742 6.88 34.58 -9.85
CA ASP A 742 7.57 35.84 -9.58
C ASP A 742 8.80 36.04 -10.47
N ASN A 743 9.65 35.02 -10.60
CA ASN A 743 10.92 35.11 -11.31
C ASN A 743 10.98 34.22 -12.57
N ARG A 744 9.91 33.47 -12.87
CA ARG A 744 9.82 32.54 -14.01
C ARG A 744 10.86 31.42 -14.01
N VAL A 745 11.57 31.22 -12.90
CA VAL A 745 12.53 30.12 -12.75
C VAL A 745 11.77 28.80 -12.73
N ARG A 746 12.30 27.80 -13.43
CA ARG A 746 11.81 26.42 -13.39
C ARG A 746 12.39 25.74 -12.15
N SER A 747 11.59 25.59 -11.10
CA SER A 747 12.04 24.99 -9.82
C SER A 747 12.42 23.52 -9.99
N PHE A 748 11.61 22.77 -10.75
CA PHE A 748 11.95 21.40 -11.15
C PHE A 748 11.21 21.03 -12.44
N ASP A 749 11.76 20.03 -13.13
CA ASP A 749 11.20 19.44 -14.34
C ASP A 749 11.59 17.96 -14.37
N SER A 750 10.65 17.11 -14.01
CA SER A 750 10.86 15.68 -13.78
C SER A 750 10.06 14.87 -14.79
N ASP A 751 10.76 13.95 -15.44
CA ASP A 751 10.24 12.95 -16.36
C ASP A 751 10.65 11.60 -15.81
N ILE A 752 9.66 10.80 -15.41
CA ILE A 752 9.86 9.41 -15.01
C ILE A 752 9.24 8.53 -16.07
N VAL A 753 10.05 7.65 -16.67
CA VAL A 753 9.58 6.62 -17.59
C VAL A 753 9.86 5.27 -16.97
N SER A 754 8.84 4.43 -16.83
CA SER A 754 8.98 3.07 -16.35
C SER A 754 8.42 2.10 -17.38
N LEU A 755 9.26 1.17 -17.83
CA LEU A 755 8.86 0.04 -18.66
C LEU A 755 9.02 -1.23 -17.84
N ARG A 756 7.96 -2.03 -17.75
CA ARG A 756 7.99 -3.35 -17.12
C ARG A 756 7.45 -4.37 -18.10
N SER A 757 8.15 -5.49 -18.24
CA SER A 757 7.71 -6.64 -19.00
C SER A 757 7.80 -7.88 -18.11
N THR A 758 6.77 -8.70 -18.10
CA THR A 758 6.76 -9.99 -17.42
C THR A 758 6.28 -11.05 -18.40
N TYR A 759 7.07 -12.11 -18.55
CA TYR A 759 6.71 -13.28 -19.33
C TYR A 759 6.60 -14.49 -18.40
N GLN A 760 5.44 -15.13 -18.42
CA GLN A 760 5.08 -16.24 -17.56
C GLN A 760 5.21 -17.55 -18.37
N PHE A 761 6.23 -18.36 -18.10
CA PHE A 761 6.44 -19.64 -18.79
C PHE A 761 5.46 -20.71 -18.30
N SER A 762 5.15 -20.67 -17.02
CA SER A 762 4.15 -21.49 -16.35
C SER A 762 3.65 -20.73 -15.11
N ARG A 763 2.64 -21.22 -14.40
CA ARG A 763 2.19 -20.59 -13.14
C ARG A 763 3.28 -20.41 -12.07
N PHE A 764 4.42 -21.11 -12.17
CA PHE A 764 5.52 -21.04 -11.20
C PHE A 764 6.78 -20.37 -11.74
N VAL A 765 6.99 -20.38 -13.05
CA VAL A 765 8.24 -19.90 -13.69
C VAL A 765 7.96 -18.62 -14.48
N PHE A 766 8.74 -17.57 -14.22
CA PHE A 766 8.64 -16.30 -14.95
C PHE A 766 10.00 -15.66 -15.17
N THR A 767 10.04 -14.76 -16.15
CA THR A 767 11.09 -13.74 -16.24
C THR A 767 10.47 -12.36 -16.25
N ARG A 768 11.19 -11.39 -15.70
CA ARG A 768 10.78 -10.01 -15.64
C ARG A 768 11.93 -9.11 -16.01
N MET A 769 11.60 -8.09 -16.80
CA MET A 769 12.45 -6.94 -17.06
C MET A 769 11.77 -5.69 -16.52
N ARG A 770 12.56 -4.81 -15.93
CA ARG A 770 12.15 -3.45 -15.60
C ARG A 770 13.23 -2.46 -15.97
N ILE A 771 12.83 -1.35 -16.58
CA ILE A 771 13.70 -0.23 -16.92
C ILE A 771 13.01 1.02 -16.40
N ASP A 772 13.70 1.78 -15.55
CA ASP A 772 13.25 3.07 -15.06
C ASP A 772 14.23 4.16 -15.51
N TYR A 773 13.70 5.30 -15.92
CA TYR A 773 14.46 6.53 -16.19
C TYR A 773 13.89 7.65 -15.33
N ASP A 774 14.77 8.43 -14.70
CA ASP A 774 14.43 9.65 -13.95
C ASP A 774 15.32 10.80 -14.44
N SER A 775 14.71 11.78 -15.11
CA SER A 775 15.44 12.94 -15.65
C SER A 775 16.04 13.83 -14.57
N THR A 776 15.43 13.88 -13.38
CA THR A 776 15.86 14.72 -12.25
C THR A 776 17.20 14.25 -11.68
N ARG A 777 17.37 12.94 -11.61
CA ARG A 777 18.63 12.28 -11.20
C ARG A 777 19.53 12.00 -12.39
N SER A 778 19.01 12.18 -13.61
CA SER A 778 19.67 11.79 -14.86
C SER A 778 20.12 10.33 -14.80
N SER A 779 19.26 9.46 -14.27
CA SER A 779 19.61 8.08 -13.93
C SER A 779 18.72 7.08 -14.65
N TYR A 780 19.33 5.96 -15.05
CA TYR A 780 18.66 4.77 -15.57
C TYR A 780 18.86 3.61 -14.59
N ALA A 781 17.79 2.91 -14.25
CA ALA A 781 17.84 1.68 -13.49
C ALA A 781 17.30 0.52 -14.34
N GLY A 782 18.09 -0.54 -14.47
CA GLY A 782 17.73 -1.76 -15.17
C GLY A 782 17.65 -2.93 -14.20
N GLN A 783 16.60 -3.74 -14.32
CA GLN A 783 16.42 -4.95 -13.52
C GLN A 783 16.00 -6.11 -14.40
N LEU A 784 16.65 -7.24 -14.21
CA LEU A 784 16.28 -8.53 -14.79
C LEU A 784 16.10 -9.53 -13.66
N LEU A 785 15.01 -10.28 -13.70
CA LEU A 785 14.68 -11.25 -12.66
C LEU A 785 14.08 -12.50 -13.31
N PHE A 786 14.76 -13.62 -13.12
CA PHE A 786 14.17 -14.94 -13.29
C PHE A 786 13.67 -15.45 -11.94
N GLY A 787 12.48 -16.06 -11.92
CA GLY A 787 11.90 -16.60 -10.70
C GLY A 787 11.19 -17.93 -10.92
N TRP A 788 11.36 -18.85 -9.96
CA TRP A 788 10.61 -20.09 -9.81
C TRP A 788 10.01 -20.19 -8.42
N ASN A 789 8.68 -20.11 -8.33
CA ASN A 789 7.93 -20.03 -7.08
C ASN A 789 6.78 -21.07 -7.07
N PRO A 790 7.06 -22.36 -6.78
CA PRO A 790 6.05 -23.41 -6.76
C PRO A 790 5.04 -23.28 -5.62
N SER A 791 5.47 -22.73 -4.48
CA SER A 791 4.62 -22.55 -3.29
C SER A 791 5.15 -21.44 -2.40
N PRO A 792 4.31 -20.84 -1.54
CA PRO A 792 4.80 -19.95 -0.49
C PRO A 792 5.89 -20.62 0.34
N GLY A 793 7.02 -19.93 0.58
CA GLY A 793 8.20 -20.45 1.30
C GLY A 793 9.22 -21.21 0.44
N THR A 794 8.86 -21.72 -0.74
CA THR A 794 9.79 -22.35 -1.68
C THR A 794 9.97 -21.47 -2.90
N ALA A 795 11.16 -20.93 -3.09
CA ALA A 795 11.44 -20.00 -4.16
C ALA A 795 12.89 -20.08 -4.62
N PHE A 796 13.12 -19.81 -5.90
CA PHE A 796 14.43 -19.62 -6.48
C PHE A 796 14.41 -18.38 -7.37
N TYR A 797 15.39 -17.50 -7.17
CA TYR A 797 15.54 -16.27 -7.95
C TYR A 797 16.96 -16.11 -8.44
N VAL A 798 17.08 -15.62 -9.67
CA VAL A 798 18.32 -15.10 -10.23
C VAL A 798 18.03 -13.69 -10.70
N GLY A 799 18.73 -12.72 -10.12
CA GLY A 799 18.47 -11.31 -10.39
C GLY A 799 19.74 -10.55 -10.75
N TYR A 800 19.54 -9.55 -11.61
CA TYR A 800 20.56 -8.58 -11.96
C TYR A 800 19.94 -7.18 -11.88
N ASN A 801 20.55 -6.33 -11.07
CA ASN A 801 20.19 -4.93 -10.91
C ASN A 801 21.36 -4.07 -11.36
N ASP A 802 21.07 -3.00 -12.09
CA ASP A 802 22.06 -2.04 -12.54
C ASP A 802 21.50 -0.62 -12.43
N ASN A 803 22.37 0.33 -12.11
CA ASN A 803 22.04 1.74 -11.97
C ASN A 803 23.16 2.57 -12.60
N PHE A 804 22.79 3.43 -13.54
CA PHE A 804 23.69 4.30 -14.26
C PHE A 804 23.20 5.73 -14.24
N ASN A 805 24.12 6.69 -14.26
CA ASN A 805 23.84 8.06 -14.65
C ASN A 805 24.11 8.23 -16.14
N TYR A 806 23.35 9.09 -16.81
CA TYR A 806 23.65 9.58 -18.14
C TYR A 806 23.61 11.09 -18.15
N ARG A 807 24.72 11.76 -18.48
CA ARG A 807 24.76 13.23 -18.46
C ARG A 807 24.27 13.80 -17.11
N GLY A 808 24.70 13.17 -16.03
CA GLY A 808 24.31 13.49 -14.67
C GLY A 808 25.44 14.11 -13.86
N TYR A 809 25.11 14.64 -12.69
CA TYR A 809 26.12 15.09 -11.74
C TYR A 809 26.71 13.90 -11.00
N SER A 810 28.04 13.88 -10.89
CA SER A 810 28.74 12.94 -10.02
C SER A 810 28.38 13.23 -8.56
N PRO A 811 27.96 12.24 -7.77
CA PRO A 811 27.77 12.43 -6.34
C PRO A 811 29.09 12.65 -5.59
N TYR A 812 30.25 12.43 -6.24
CA TYR A 812 31.58 12.56 -5.68
C TYR A 812 32.26 13.88 -6.07
N THR A 813 32.34 14.18 -7.38
CA THR A 813 32.97 15.42 -7.86
C THR A 813 32.02 16.62 -7.85
N GLY A 814 30.69 16.41 -7.78
CA GLY A 814 29.72 17.48 -8.01
C GLY A 814 29.78 18.09 -9.41
N GLN A 815 30.54 17.49 -10.32
CA GLN A 815 30.66 17.92 -11.71
C GLN A 815 29.78 17.07 -12.62
N PHE A 816 29.46 17.64 -13.78
CA PHE A 816 28.72 16.96 -14.81
C PHE A 816 29.60 15.90 -15.51
N GLU A 817 29.11 14.67 -15.58
CA GLU A 817 29.80 13.56 -16.22
C GLU A 817 29.24 13.33 -17.63
N PRO A 818 30.06 13.49 -18.69
CA PRO A 818 29.60 13.27 -20.05
C PRO A 818 29.50 11.76 -20.35
N GLY A 819 28.28 11.28 -20.63
CA GLY A 819 28.06 9.89 -21.05
C GLY A 819 27.43 9.03 -19.96
N PHE A 820 27.54 7.71 -20.10
CA PHE A 820 26.98 6.72 -19.18
C PHE A 820 28.00 6.30 -18.13
N GLU A 821 27.69 6.54 -16.86
CA GLU A 821 28.53 6.16 -15.73
C GLU A 821 27.76 5.22 -14.79
N ARG A 822 28.37 4.08 -14.44
CA ARG A 822 27.71 3.08 -13.59
C ARG A 822 27.86 3.44 -12.13
N ASN A 823 26.73 3.59 -11.43
CA ASN A 823 26.68 3.85 -9.99
C ASN A 823 26.77 2.58 -9.17
N SER A 824 26.00 1.56 -9.55
CA SER A 824 25.96 0.29 -8.84
C SER A 824 25.45 -0.83 -9.72
N ARG A 825 25.97 -2.04 -9.50
CA ARG A 825 25.39 -3.28 -10.03
C ARG A 825 25.28 -4.31 -8.93
N THR A 826 24.30 -5.19 -9.01
CA THR A 826 24.20 -6.34 -8.11
C THR A 826 23.70 -7.53 -8.90
N PHE A 827 24.46 -8.62 -8.86
CA PHE A 827 23.98 -9.93 -9.29
C PHE A 827 23.71 -10.75 -8.03
N PHE A 828 22.58 -11.45 -7.99
CA PHE A 828 22.24 -12.30 -6.86
C PHE A 828 21.56 -13.59 -7.30
N ILE A 829 21.81 -14.64 -6.53
CA ILE A 829 21.09 -15.90 -6.57
C ILE A 829 20.52 -16.11 -5.18
N ARG A 830 19.21 -16.37 -5.12
CA ARG A 830 18.50 -16.62 -3.88
C ARG A 830 17.74 -17.92 -3.98
N ALA A 831 17.79 -18.72 -2.93
CA ALA A 831 16.99 -19.94 -2.80
C ALA A 831 16.40 -20.03 -1.39
N SER A 832 15.14 -20.47 -1.31
CA SER A 832 14.50 -20.88 -0.07
C SER A 832 13.68 -22.14 -0.32
N TYR A 833 13.54 -22.96 0.71
CA TYR A 833 12.77 -24.19 0.62
C TYR A 833 11.93 -24.40 1.87
N LEU A 834 10.63 -24.66 1.70
CA LEU A 834 9.72 -24.96 2.79
C LEU A 834 9.83 -26.42 3.21
N PHE A 835 10.34 -26.67 4.42
CA PHE A 835 10.16 -27.93 5.13
C PHE A 835 8.95 -27.82 6.03
N ARG A 836 7.95 -28.69 5.84
CA ARG A 836 6.73 -28.70 6.63
C ARG A 836 6.49 -30.07 7.24
N LYS A 837 6.22 -30.11 8.54
CA LYS A 837 5.81 -31.32 9.27
C LYS A 837 4.52 -31.05 10.07
N SER A 838 3.54 -31.91 9.87
CA SER A 838 2.31 -31.95 10.67
C SER A 838 2.46 -32.97 11.81
N PHE A 839 1.84 -32.70 12.96
CA PHE A 839 1.76 -33.57 14.14
C PHE A 839 0.32 -33.73 14.61
#